data_AF-Q6MSZ1-F1
#
_entry.id   AF-Q6MSZ1-F1
#
_cell.length_a   1.000
_cell.length_b   1.000
_cell.length_c   1.000
_cell.angle_alpha   90.00
_cell.angle_beta   90.00
_cell.angle_gamma   90.00
#
_symmetry.space_group_name_H-M   'P 1'
#
loop_
_entity.id
_entity.type
_entity.pdbx_description
1 polymer ?
#
loop_
_entity_poly.entity_id
_entity_poly.type
_entity_poly.pdbx_seq_one_letter_code
_entity_poly.pdbx_strand_id
1 'polypeptide(L)'
;MKRFNKLLMYASSSTLLLPITLLVACTPSKVVSKPIDDNEFSKLINSIKTEDDLLKYADIKFKDQRGSEISKGNILPSQLKKENISIIFKGKYIGQISTEVLNVNVINQDSSLGNKVNIFVQFTNKKTGTKIPTSFIISGLNENGNFDFSGTRIVNDLDYFGGLSGFNDYSNKTQEQRFDYDNSRYITGLKNHLSSGTGTVDLKKLRGLDTKEEQIRTFDKLAKEVKFDSYYNAALKGFTLPVYDNSGQFIGLSVNDEQEIGKIASHVDSLGRTEKAKTNGLARTIPNDTYRTAAIQTYQVNFTIYKDYAKEIEEAEDNIQLFNKWDEKQIQSYISAQLNQLRLNFEDEVSQIEKQLSQPLDGRTTIVENLNKRKSEITTEYEKKLKEISSLNRDNLVEWQKKEIEEYKKKREEKIFRTSESGTMWIMDYIDINNPTKFYFGTNSHVAKGIRDDMISFSLTRLNSNIKVGQTFGLNSADKNFTKFTFEPAKKEKKLNEAVTAIFHATDFIKKESSPLSLLKDDQKTKYSEAGLFADFAVVEIDFEKLLDTNNFSRTIWSDSSDISSKYQDDKNELIKKITNDYAKSDKKISFASESILDDKNYKKFDRKLDFNPENSDELKAYRDLDSLYIVGYPTSNEDYYLDQYEDEKQLKNKKYDFSLWINNEYKYYKKLVNGEGTSSSFKDYELEKGNFFSYQIGYRSFIDKPGLTDAFLAANKVGKKLYSLDEQNKGKAKKYFNYGLEILPRFYAPAGGASGSSVRTKDNKLLAVYHAANGWAKTGLAAVFRSNGYDYKNLFGPYKLGQYDLIYGGGKDQEKGKSYREALLKKYNNDIKSALLPNGFSDDKVPQQFKFDNGKQK
;
A
#
# COMPACT_ATOMS: atom_id res chain seq x y z
N MET A 1 2.53 7.70 20.09
CA MET A 1 2.16 6.47 20.82
C MET A 1 1.12 5.69 20.01
N LYS A 2 1.56 4.71 19.20
CA LYS A 2 0.70 3.68 18.62
C LYS A 2 1.45 2.35 18.75
N ARG A 3 1.32 1.71 19.92
CA ARG A 3 1.60 0.28 20.07
C ARG A 3 0.24 -0.41 20.07
N PHE A 4 0.07 -1.38 19.18
CA PHE A 4 -1.13 -2.20 19.09
C PHE A 4 -1.37 -2.90 20.44
N ASN A 5 -2.55 -2.67 21.01
CA ASN A 5 -3.02 -3.28 22.25
C ASN A 5 -3.34 -4.76 22.01
N LYS A 6 -2.37 -5.66 22.22
CA LYS A 6 -2.59 -7.11 22.15
C LYS A 6 -3.49 -7.63 23.26
N LEU A 7 -3.52 -6.98 24.42
CA LEU A 7 -4.24 -7.47 25.60
C LEU A 7 -5.77 -7.58 25.38
N LEU A 8 -6.32 -6.81 24.44
CA LEU A 8 -7.76 -6.75 24.17
C LEU A 8 -8.19 -7.41 22.85
N MET A 9 -7.26 -7.75 21.96
CA MET A 9 -7.59 -8.40 20.67
C MET A 9 -8.04 -9.86 20.80
N TYR A 10 -7.83 -10.50 21.94
CA TYR A 10 -8.24 -11.89 22.16
C TYR A 10 -9.74 -12.06 22.49
N ALA A 11 -10.53 -10.98 22.55
CA ALA A 11 -11.92 -11.02 23.02
C ALA A 11 -12.98 -10.74 21.95
N SER A 12 -12.61 -10.19 20.78
CA SER A 12 -13.56 -9.69 19.77
C SER A 12 -13.68 -10.59 18.54
N SER A 13 -13.63 -11.92 18.72
CA SER A 13 -13.84 -12.89 17.64
C SER A 13 -15.24 -13.51 17.69
N SER A 14 -16.30 -12.69 17.60
CA SER A 14 -17.64 -13.21 17.32
C SER A 14 -18.66 -12.11 17.03
N THR A 15 -18.77 -11.67 15.77
CA THR A 15 -20.00 -11.02 15.28
C THR A 15 -20.34 -11.50 13.87
N LEU A 16 -21.31 -12.42 13.84
CA LEU A 16 -22.09 -12.80 12.66
C LEU A 16 -22.99 -11.62 12.25
N LEU A 17 -22.93 -11.25 10.97
CA LEU A 17 -23.81 -10.29 10.31
C LEU A 17 -25.09 -10.98 9.83
N LEU A 18 -26.27 -10.39 10.07
CA LEU A 18 -27.42 -10.47 9.15
C LEU A 18 -28.24 -9.17 9.16
N PRO A 19 -28.89 -8.80 8.03
CA PRO A 19 -29.47 -7.49 7.78
C PRO A 19 -30.98 -7.43 8.14
N ILE A 20 -31.48 -6.28 8.59
CA ILE A 20 -32.94 -6.06 8.73
C ILE A 20 -33.35 -4.69 8.20
N THR A 21 -34.38 -4.75 7.34
CA THR A 21 -35.17 -3.69 6.70
C THR A 21 -36.13 -3.00 7.68
N LEU A 22 -36.29 -1.68 7.55
CA LEU A 22 -37.17 -0.82 8.36
C LEU A 22 -38.66 -0.93 8.01
N LEU A 23 -39.52 -0.95 9.04
CA LEU A 23 -40.89 -0.45 9.01
C LEU A 23 -41.17 0.36 10.28
N VAL A 24 -41.87 1.48 10.12
CA VAL A 24 -42.10 2.55 11.12
C VAL A 24 -43.53 2.46 11.67
N ALA A 25 -43.72 2.71 12.97
CA ALA A 25 -45.03 3.04 13.54
C ALA A 25 -44.91 4.09 14.67
N CYS A 26 -45.79 5.10 14.62
CA CYS A 26 -45.90 6.22 15.56
C CYS A 26 -47.00 5.98 16.62
N THR A 27 -46.89 6.67 17.77
CA THR A 27 -48.00 6.95 18.70
C THR A 27 -48.35 8.46 18.73
N PRO A 28 -49.60 8.84 19.10
CA PRO A 28 -50.16 10.15 18.76
C PRO A 28 -50.27 11.12 19.95
N SER A 29 -50.27 12.43 19.65
CA SER A 29 -50.72 13.48 20.57
C SER A 29 -51.80 14.35 19.92
N LYS A 30 -52.83 14.69 20.72
CA LYS A 30 -54.05 15.43 20.34
C LYS A 30 -53.81 16.94 20.31
N VAL A 31 -54.21 17.60 19.22
CA VAL A 31 -54.74 18.98 19.23
C VAL A 31 -55.89 19.05 18.23
N VAL A 32 -57.08 19.46 18.70
CA VAL A 32 -58.32 19.52 17.91
C VAL A 32 -58.35 20.82 17.11
N SER A 33 -58.03 20.72 15.83
CA SER A 33 -58.48 21.64 14.77
C SER A 33 -59.54 20.90 13.94
N LYS A 34 -60.50 21.62 13.33
CA LYS A 34 -61.50 21.01 12.45
C LYS A 34 -60.76 20.14 11.41
N PRO A 35 -61.03 18.82 11.32
CA PRO A 35 -60.31 17.96 10.40
C PRO A 35 -60.59 18.33 8.96
N ILE A 36 -59.54 18.35 8.14
CA ILE A 36 -59.58 18.59 6.70
C ILE A 36 -60.47 17.55 6.03
N ASP A 37 -61.45 18.01 5.27
CA ASP A 37 -62.27 17.14 4.44
C ASP A 37 -61.55 16.81 3.12
N ASP A 38 -62.03 15.81 2.39
CA ASP A 38 -61.35 15.32 1.19
C ASP A 38 -61.36 16.34 0.04
N ASN A 39 -62.31 17.27 0.00
CA ASN A 39 -62.35 18.32 -1.00
C ASN A 39 -61.31 19.41 -0.71
N GLU A 40 -61.20 19.85 0.55
CA GLU A 40 -60.16 20.79 0.99
C GLU A 40 -58.77 20.13 0.87
N PHE A 41 -58.64 18.85 1.23
CA PHE A 41 -57.41 18.06 1.07
C PHE A 41 -56.99 17.95 -0.40
N SER A 42 -57.91 17.56 -1.29
CA SER A 42 -57.60 17.42 -2.71
C SER A 42 -57.24 18.75 -3.36
N LYS A 43 -57.94 19.84 -3.01
CA LYS A 43 -57.60 21.19 -3.50
C LYS A 43 -56.22 21.63 -3.02
N LEU A 44 -55.90 21.40 -1.74
CA LEU A 44 -54.60 21.73 -1.17
C LEU A 44 -53.47 20.95 -1.86
N ILE A 45 -53.55 19.62 -1.92
CA ILE A 45 -52.46 18.81 -2.49
C ILE A 45 -52.30 19.08 -3.99
N ASN A 46 -53.40 19.27 -4.74
CA ASN A 46 -53.33 19.62 -6.16
C ASN A 46 -52.71 20.99 -6.42
N SER A 47 -52.74 21.91 -5.45
CA SER A 47 -52.09 23.22 -5.55
C SER A 47 -50.57 23.17 -5.37
N ILE A 48 -50.02 22.09 -4.81
CA ILE A 48 -48.59 21.93 -4.59
C ILE A 48 -47.95 21.40 -5.88
N LYS A 49 -47.34 22.29 -6.67
CA LYS A 49 -46.62 21.92 -7.90
C LYS A 49 -45.11 22.06 -7.77
N THR A 50 -44.64 22.90 -6.86
CA THR A 50 -43.21 23.20 -6.65
C THR A 50 -42.82 23.06 -5.17
N GLU A 51 -41.51 23.07 -4.91
CA GLU A 51 -40.99 23.14 -3.54
C GLU A 51 -41.52 24.37 -2.79
N ASP A 52 -41.54 25.54 -3.43
CA ASP A 52 -42.02 26.79 -2.81
C ASP A 52 -43.51 26.74 -2.46
N ASP A 53 -44.31 26.03 -3.25
CA ASP A 53 -45.73 25.83 -2.92
C ASP A 53 -45.91 24.95 -1.68
N LEU A 54 -45.07 23.93 -1.51
CA LEU A 54 -45.08 23.08 -0.32
C LEU A 54 -44.62 23.85 0.92
N LEU A 55 -43.57 24.68 0.80
CA LEU A 55 -42.98 25.42 1.93
C LEU A 55 -43.95 26.42 2.59
N LYS A 56 -45.01 26.84 1.87
CA LYS A 56 -46.12 27.63 2.42
C LYS A 56 -46.91 26.87 3.50
N TYR A 57 -46.92 25.54 3.45
CA TYR A 57 -47.76 24.68 4.29
C TYR A 57 -46.99 23.66 5.13
N ALA A 58 -45.73 23.36 4.78
CA ALA A 58 -44.90 22.36 5.44
C ALA A 58 -43.42 22.77 5.49
N ASP A 59 -42.66 22.22 6.45
CA ASP A 59 -41.19 22.24 6.44
C ASP A 59 -40.65 20.98 5.77
N ILE A 60 -39.54 21.13 5.04
CA ILE A 60 -38.74 20.00 4.57
C ILE A 60 -37.48 19.94 5.43
N LYS A 61 -37.30 18.81 6.12
CA LYS A 61 -36.11 18.51 6.91
C LYS A 61 -35.30 17.41 6.26
N PHE A 62 -33.98 17.53 6.38
CA PHE A 62 -33.05 16.57 5.83
C PHE A 62 -32.15 15.99 6.91
N LYS A 63 -31.78 14.72 6.74
CA LYS A 63 -30.89 13.99 7.65
C LYS A 63 -29.71 13.41 6.90
N ASP A 64 -28.55 13.37 7.54
CA ASP A 64 -27.39 12.63 7.04
C ASP A 64 -27.59 11.10 7.20
N GLN A 65 -26.63 10.31 6.72
CA GLN A 65 -26.67 8.83 6.82
C GLN A 65 -26.62 8.32 8.26
N ARG A 66 -26.26 9.16 9.23
CA ARG A 66 -26.25 8.85 10.67
C ARG A 66 -27.55 9.27 11.35
N GLY A 67 -28.46 9.90 10.62
CA GLY A 67 -29.76 10.36 11.12
C GLY A 67 -29.76 11.75 11.75
N SER A 68 -28.64 12.48 11.72
CA SER A 68 -28.53 13.85 12.24
C SER A 68 -29.09 14.88 11.25
N GLU A 69 -29.80 15.90 11.73
CA GLU A 69 -30.31 16.98 10.87
C GLU A 69 -29.16 17.75 10.20
N ILE A 70 -29.28 18.01 8.90
CA ILE A 70 -28.27 18.72 8.09
C ILE A 70 -28.94 19.78 7.21
N SER A 71 -28.24 20.88 6.96
CA SER A 71 -28.74 21.95 6.08
C SER A 71 -28.74 21.53 4.62
N LYS A 72 -29.76 22.01 3.89
CA LYS A 72 -30.02 21.71 2.48
C LYS A 72 -28.80 21.88 1.55
N GLY A 73 -28.07 22.98 1.70
CA GLY A 73 -26.88 23.28 0.88
C GLY A 73 -25.67 22.37 1.11
N ASN A 74 -25.69 21.51 2.13
CA ASN A 74 -24.65 20.52 2.41
C ASN A 74 -25.04 19.09 2.01
N ILE A 75 -26.20 18.91 1.39
CA ILE A 75 -26.71 17.61 0.99
C ILE A 75 -26.20 17.27 -0.40
N LEU A 76 -25.61 16.09 -0.51
CA LEU A 76 -25.22 15.49 -1.78
C LEU A 76 -26.43 14.78 -2.41
N PRO A 77 -26.92 15.19 -3.59
CA PRO A 77 -28.05 14.54 -4.24
C PRO A 77 -27.87 13.03 -4.47
N SER A 78 -26.64 12.60 -4.76
CA SER A 78 -26.28 11.19 -4.96
C SER A 78 -26.44 10.31 -3.72
N GLN A 79 -26.36 10.90 -2.52
CA GLN A 79 -26.40 10.20 -1.25
C GLN A 79 -27.78 10.31 -0.57
N LEU A 80 -28.68 11.11 -1.12
CA LEU A 80 -29.99 11.39 -0.54
C LEU A 80 -30.96 10.24 -0.83
N LYS A 81 -31.34 9.51 0.22
CA LYS A 81 -32.36 8.45 0.14
C LYS A 81 -33.71 8.96 0.65
N LYS A 82 -34.77 8.21 0.38
CA LYS A 82 -36.12 8.55 0.85
C LYS A 82 -36.20 8.64 2.38
N GLU A 83 -35.41 7.85 3.11
CA GLU A 83 -35.38 7.89 4.59
C GLU A 83 -34.75 9.18 5.15
N ASN A 84 -34.00 9.92 4.32
CA ASN A 84 -33.29 11.11 4.72
C ASN A 84 -34.13 12.40 4.62
N ILE A 85 -35.35 12.32 4.08
CA ILE A 85 -36.23 13.48 3.85
C ILE A 85 -37.48 13.33 4.71
N SER A 86 -37.84 14.38 5.45
CA SER A 86 -39.07 14.43 6.22
C SER A 86 -39.84 15.71 5.91
N ILE A 87 -41.14 15.59 5.61
CA ILE A 87 -42.03 16.72 5.32
C ILE A 87 -43.01 16.88 6.48
N ILE A 88 -42.93 18.01 7.17
CA ILE A 88 -43.68 18.27 8.40
C ILE A 88 -44.65 19.43 8.16
N PHE A 89 -45.95 19.13 8.06
CA PHE A 89 -46.99 20.16 7.89
C PHE A 89 -47.09 21.09 9.09
N LYS A 90 -47.40 22.37 8.84
CA LYS A 90 -47.49 23.46 9.82
C LYS A 90 -48.92 23.99 9.95
N GLY A 91 -49.14 24.82 10.98
CA GLY A 91 -50.41 25.51 11.20
C GLY A 91 -51.60 24.57 11.37
N LYS A 92 -52.73 24.90 10.73
CA LYS A 92 -53.98 24.10 10.84
C LYS A 92 -53.88 22.69 10.25
N TYR A 93 -52.82 22.34 9.52
CA TYR A 93 -52.64 21.02 8.89
C TYR A 93 -51.79 20.05 9.73
N ILE A 94 -51.23 20.51 10.87
CA ILE A 94 -50.46 19.67 11.79
C ILE A 94 -51.31 18.48 12.23
N GLY A 95 -50.76 17.27 12.09
CA GLY A 95 -51.43 16.05 12.54
C GLY A 95 -52.65 15.63 11.72
N GLN A 96 -53.02 16.39 10.68
CA GLN A 96 -54.15 16.06 9.79
C GLN A 96 -53.70 15.40 8.47
N ILE A 97 -52.49 15.70 8.01
CA ILE A 97 -51.90 15.13 6.79
C ILE A 97 -50.64 14.35 7.19
N SER A 98 -50.50 13.11 6.70
CA SER A 98 -49.24 12.36 6.71
C SER A 98 -48.59 12.38 5.33
N THR A 99 -47.27 12.32 5.34
CA THR A 99 -46.41 12.29 4.15
C THR A 99 -45.55 11.04 4.17
N GLU A 100 -45.38 10.45 3.00
CA GLU A 100 -44.44 9.37 2.77
C GLU A 100 -43.64 9.69 1.50
N VAL A 101 -42.31 9.79 1.62
CA VAL A 101 -41.44 9.93 0.45
C VAL A 101 -41.25 8.55 -0.16
N LEU A 102 -41.82 8.36 -1.34
CA LEU A 102 -41.80 7.07 -2.04
C LEU A 102 -40.45 6.85 -2.72
N ASN A 103 -39.91 7.89 -3.37
CA ASN A 103 -38.68 7.80 -4.15
C ASN A 103 -38.01 9.18 -4.33
N VAL A 104 -36.69 9.16 -4.59
CA VAL A 104 -35.86 10.34 -4.88
C VAL A 104 -35.02 10.02 -6.12
N ASN A 105 -35.22 10.79 -7.19
CA ASN A 105 -34.47 10.65 -8.45
C ASN A 105 -33.57 11.87 -8.65
N VAL A 106 -32.27 11.65 -8.83
CA VAL A 106 -31.31 12.73 -9.13
C VAL A 106 -31.51 13.22 -10.56
N ILE A 107 -31.51 14.54 -10.77
CA ILE A 107 -31.67 15.16 -12.09
C ILE A 107 -30.30 15.65 -12.57
N ASN A 108 -29.93 15.33 -13.82
CA ASN A 108 -28.65 15.63 -14.50
C ASN A 108 -27.40 14.97 -13.87
N GLN A 109 -27.08 13.76 -14.32
CA GLN A 109 -25.87 13.02 -13.90
C GLN A 109 -24.57 13.51 -14.56
N ASP A 110 -24.64 14.37 -15.59
CA ASP A 110 -23.48 14.75 -16.42
C ASP A 110 -22.74 16.02 -15.96
N SER A 111 -23.23 16.73 -14.94
CA SER A 111 -22.50 17.84 -14.32
C SER A 111 -21.96 17.41 -12.95
N SER A 112 -20.66 17.59 -12.73
CA SER A 112 -19.87 17.14 -11.56
C SER A 112 -20.36 17.61 -10.17
N LEU A 113 -21.40 18.44 -10.11
CA LEU A 113 -21.90 19.11 -8.90
C LEU A 113 -23.41 18.99 -8.70
N GLY A 114 -24.12 18.10 -9.43
CA GLY A 114 -25.58 18.01 -9.48
C GLY A 114 -26.31 18.51 -8.21
N ASN A 115 -27.25 19.45 -8.37
CA ASN A 115 -27.82 20.26 -7.28
C ASN A 115 -29.35 20.15 -7.16
N LYS A 116 -29.96 19.20 -7.86
CA LYS A 116 -31.41 19.01 -7.95
C LYS A 116 -31.81 17.53 -7.84
N VAL A 117 -32.95 17.29 -7.22
CA VAL A 117 -33.60 15.97 -7.17
C VAL A 117 -35.09 16.13 -7.46
N ASN A 118 -35.69 15.16 -8.15
CA ASN A 118 -37.13 15.00 -8.23
C ASN A 118 -37.56 14.06 -7.11
N ILE A 119 -38.45 14.50 -6.23
CA ILE A 119 -38.99 13.65 -5.16
C ILE A 119 -40.44 13.27 -5.45
N PHE A 120 -40.77 12.02 -5.13
CA PHE A 120 -42.12 11.48 -5.26
C PHE A 120 -42.69 11.28 -3.85
N VAL A 121 -43.79 11.97 -3.55
CA VAL A 121 -44.38 12.03 -2.22
C VAL A 121 -45.83 11.58 -2.29
N GLN A 122 -46.24 10.71 -1.35
CA GLN A 122 -47.63 10.37 -1.12
C GLN A 122 -48.16 11.15 0.08
N PHE A 123 -49.14 12.02 -0.17
CA PHE A 123 -49.88 12.72 0.88
C PHE A 123 -51.11 11.89 1.26
N THR A 124 -51.38 11.75 2.55
CA THR A 124 -52.53 10.99 3.06
C THR A 124 -53.33 11.86 4.03
N ASN A 125 -54.64 11.99 3.79
CA ASN A 125 -55.56 12.53 4.79
C ASN A 125 -55.68 11.52 5.94
N LYS A 126 -55.23 11.89 7.14
CA LYS A 126 -55.22 10.97 8.30
C LYS A 126 -56.61 10.61 8.79
N LYS A 127 -57.65 11.39 8.46
CA LYS A 127 -59.03 11.12 8.88
C LYS A 127 -59.72 10.11 7.96
N THR A 128 -59.57 10.27 6.65
CA THR A 128 -60.31 9.49 5.65
C THR A 128 -59.46 8.39 5.00
N GLY A 129 -58.13 8.49 5.10
CA GLY A 129 -57.21 7.58 4.43
C GLY A 129 -57.01 7.89 2.94
N THR A 130 -57.62 8.96 2.41
CA THR A 130 -57.50 9.38 1.01
C THR A 130 -56.04 9.76 0.69
N LYS A 131 -55.49 9.18 -0.39
CA LYS A 131 -54.08 9.32 -0.79
C LYS A 131 -53.96 10.05 -2.12
N ILE A 132 -53.06 11.02 -2.20
CA ILE A 132 -52.73 11.73 -3.45
C ILE A 132 -51.20 11.71 -3.64
N PRO A 133 -50.72 11.08 -4.74
CA PRO A 133 -49.30 11.14 -5.11
C PRO A 133 -48.99 12.45 -5.84
N THR A 134 -47.87 13.07 -5.49
CA THR A 134 -47.37 14.30 -6.12
C THR A 134 -45.85 14.19 -6.28
N SER A 135 -45.30 14.76 -7.35
CA SER A 135 -43.86 14.91 -7.53
C SER A 135 -43.48 16.36 -7.78
N PHE A 136 -42.34 16.78 -7.24
CA PHE A 136 -41.78 18.11 -7.48
C PHE A 136 -40.26 18.08 -7.29
N ILE A 137 -39.60 19.08 -7.87
CA ILE A 137 -38.14 19.22 -7.87
C ILE A 137 -37.73 20.00 -6.62
N ILE A 138 -36.77 19.45 -5.87
CA ILE A 138 -36.02 20.17 -4.84
C ILE A 138 -34.69 20.62 -5.46
N SER A 139 -34.40 21.91 -5.39
CA SER A 139 -33.18 22.54 -5.91
C SER A 139 -32.36 23.23 -4.83
N GLY A 140 -31.06 23.42 -5.04
CA GLY A 140 -30.19 24.09 -4.06
C GLY A 140 -29.55 23.11 -3.07
N LEU A 141 -29.36 21.86 -3.51
CA LEU A 141 -28.55 20.86 -2.84
C LEU A 141 -27.08 21.05 -3.23
N ASN A 142 -26.14 20.78 -2.31
CA ASN A 142 -24.70 20.94 -2.52
C ASN A 142 -24.25 22.34 -3.00
N GLU A 143 -25.00 23.41 -2.70
CA GLU A 143 -24.69 24.79 -3.12
C GLU A 143 -23.32 25.28 -2.63
N ASN A 144 -22.84 24.74 -1.52
CA ASN A 144 -21.54 25.11 -0.98
C ASN A 144 -20.36 24.55 -1.79
N GLY A 145 -20.58 23.69 -2.79
CA GLY A 145 -19.55 23.18 -3.72
C GLY A 145 -18.39 22.43 -3.06
N ASN A 146 -18.52 22.11 -1.78
CA ASN A 146 -17.42 21.58 -0.97
C ASN A 146 -17.13 20.11 -1.28
N PHE A 147 -18.02 19.40 -1.98
CA PHE A 147 -17.93 17.96 -2.22
C PHE A 147 -18.39 17.61 -3.64
N ASP A 148 -17.71 16.65 -4.27
CA ASP A 148 -18.13 16.08 -5.57
C ASP A 148 -19.25 15.05 -5.40
N PHE A 149 -19.77 14.51 -6.51
CA PHE A 149 -20.82 13.49 -6.51
C PHE A 149 -20.50 12.23 -5.68
N SER A 150 -19.22 11.94 -5.42
CA SER A 150 -18.76 10.81 -4.60
C SER A 150 -18.70 11.12 -3.10
N GLY A 151 -18.96 12.37 -2.70
CA GLY A 151 -18.81 12.85 -1.33
C GLY A 151 -17.37 13.19 -0.95
N THR A 152 -16.50 13.41 -1.95
CA THR A 152 -15.10 13.79 -1.74
C THR A 152 -14.95 15.30 -1.76
N ARG A 153 -14.23 15.87 -0.78
CA ARG A 153 -14.08 17.33 -0.69
C ARG A 153 -13.39 17.87 -1.94
N ILE A 154 -14.04 18.78 -2.67
CA ILE A 154 -13.41 19.50 -3.80
C ILE A 154 -12.48 20.55 -3.18
N VAL A 155 -11.19 20.23 -3.15
CA VAL A 155 -10.14 21.20 -2.85
C VAL A 155 -9.60 21.66 -4.19
N ASN A 156 -9.52 22.98 -4.42
CA ASN A 156 -8.78 23.47 -5.58
C ASN A 156 -7.31 23.14 -5.36
N ASP A 157 -6.82 22.07 -6.00
CA ASP A 157 -5.44 21.61 -5.84
C ASP A 157 -4.42 22.70 -6.21
N LEU A 158 -4.84 23.67 -7.05
CA LEU A 158 -4.02 24.81 -7.43
C LEU A 158 -3.79 25.80 -6.29
N ASP A 159 -4.59 25.80 -5.24
CA ASP A 159 -4.41 26.70 -4.09
C ASP A 159 -3.07 26.46 -3.39
N TYR A 160 -2.57 25.21 -3.40
CA TYR A 160 -1.22 24.89 -2.91
C TYR A 160 -0.13 25.70 -3.63
N PHE A 161 -0.36 26.00 -4.91
CA PHE A 161 0.54 26.75 -5.78
C PHE A 161 0.24 28.25 -5.80
N GLY A 162 -0.83 28.72 -5.14
CA GLY A 162 -1.31 30.11 -5.28
C GLY A 162 -2.23 30.33 -6.48
N GLY A 163 -2.99 29.30 -6.87
CA GLY A 163 -3.88 29.32 -8.03
C GLY A 163 -3.16 29.01 -9.34
N LEU A 164 -3.85 29.23 -10.47
CA LEU A 164 -3.33 28.91 -11.81
C LEU A 164 -2.04 29.65 -12.15
N SER A 165 -1.95 30.95 -11.86
CA SER A 165 -0.74 31.75 -12.10
C SER A 165 0.47 31.19 -11.35
N GLY A 166 0.26 30.84 -10.07
CA GLY A 166 1.33 30.29 -9.24
C GLY A 166 1.71 28.85 -9.64
N PHE A 167 0.77 28.05 -10.15
CA PHE A 167 1.10 26.77 -10.77
C PHE A 167 1.93 26.93 -12.04
N ASN A 168 1.60 27.89 -12.89
CA ASN A 168 2.38 28.18 -14.10
C ASN A 168 3.82 28.60 -13.74
N ASP A 169 4.00 29.45 -12.73
CA ASP A 169 5.33 29.79 -12.20
C ASP A 169 6.07 28.55 -11.66
N TYR A 170 5.40 27.73 -10.83
CA TYR A 170 5.96 26.48 -10.31
C TYR A 170 6.37 25.49 -11.41
N SER A 171 5.55 25.35 -12.46
CA SER A 171 5.80 24.44 -13.59
C SER A 171 7.04 24.84 -14.41
N ASN A 172 7.45 26.11 -14.38
CA ASN A 172 8.64 26.60 -15.08
C ASN A 172 9.93 26.55 -14.24
N LYS A 173 9.83 26.21 -12.95
CA LYS A 173 10.98 26.09 -12.05
C LYS A 173 11.84 24.86 -12.37
N THR A 174 13.14 24.95 -12.06
CA THR A 174 14.03 23.79 -12.03
C THR A 174 13.62 22.81 -10.93
N GLN A 175 14.10 21.57 -10.97
CA GLN A 175 13.78 20.58 -9.93
C GLN A 175 14.23 21.03 -8.53
N GLU A 176 15.38 21.71 -8.43
CA GLU A 176 15.88 22.29 -7.17
C GLU A 176 14.94 23.38 -6.65
N GLN A 177 14.52 24.31 -7.51
CA GLN A 177 13.60 25.38 -7.13
C GLN A 177 12.21 24.84 -6.73
N ARG A 178 11.73 23.77 -7.38
CA ARG A 178 10.51 23.06 -6.98
C ARG A 178 10.69 22.37 -5.63
N PHE A 179 11.82 21.71 -5.41
CA PHE A 179 12.14 21.11 -4.11
C PHE A 179 12.11 22.16 -3.00
N ASP A 180 12.75 23.32 -3.17
CA ASP A 180 12.75 24.38 -2.14
C ASP A 180 11.32 24.86 -1.82
N TYR A 181 10.50 25.04 -2.87
CA TYR A 181 9.10 25.43 -2.74
C TYR A 181 8.29 24.40 -1.93
N ASP A 182 8.41 23.12 -2.25
CA ASP A 182 7.66 22.04 -1.60
C ASP A 182 8.20 21.72 -0.20
N ASN A 183 9.53 21.71 -0.07
CA ASN A 183 10.24 21.32 1.14
C ASN A 183 10.03 22.31 2.28
N SER A 184 9.99 23.62 1.99
CA SER A 184 9.68 24.63 3.01
C SER A 184 8.33 24.38 3.70
N ARG A 185 7.30 24.02 2.93
CA ARG A 185 5.97 23.67 3.44
C ARG A 185 5.97 22.33 4.15
N TYR A 186 6.63 21.32 3.56
CA TYR A 186 6.77 19.99 4.14
C TYR A 186 7.43 20.06 5.53
N ILE A 187 8.53 20.80 5.66
CA ILE A 187 9.26 20.97 6.92
C ILE A 187 8.44 21.76 7.94
N THR A 188 7.68 22.77 7.50
CA THR A 188 6.76 23.49 8.40
C THR A 188 5.71 22.54 9.01
N GLY A 189 5.08 21.70 8.19
CA GLY A 189 4.15 20.68 8.67
C GLY A 189 4.81 19.68 9.63
N LEU A 190 6.04 19.26 9.31
CA LEU A 190 6.79 18.32 10.12
C LEU A 190 7.23 18.91 11.47
N LYS A 191 7.64 20.18 11.51
CA LYS A 191 7.94 20.90 12.76
C LYS A 191 6.72 20.92 13.68
N ASN A 192 5.57 21.33 13.15
CA ASN A 192 4.33 21.39 13.92
C ASN A 192 3.93 20.02 14.48
N HIS A 193 4.15 18.96 13.70
CA HIS A 193 3.89 17.59 14.15
C HIS A 193 4.85 17.15 15.26
N LEU A 194 6.16 17.34 15.06
CA LEU A 194 7.20 16.87 15.99
C LEU A 194 7.27 17.68 17.28
N SER A 195 6.83 18.95 17.26
CA SER A 195 6.88 19.84 18.41
C SER A 195 5.55 19.92 19.18
N SER A 196 4.56 19.09 18.84
CA SER A 196 3.20 19.16 19.38
C SER A 196 2.56 20.55 19.24
N GLY A 197 2.82 21.22 18.11
CA GLY A 197 2.22 22.51 17.75
C GLY A 197 3.00 23.77 18.16
N THR A 198 4.14 23.65 18.85
CA THR A 198 4.95 24.82 19.28
C THR A 198 5.82 25.44 18.18
N GLY A 199 5.98 24.79 17.03
CA GLY A 199 6.78 25.26 15.89
C GLY A 199 8.30 25.07 15.98
N THR A 200 8.86 24.78 17.16
CA THR A 200 10.31 24.65 17.38
C THR A 200 10.70 23.23 17.80
N VAL A 201 11.68 22.65 17.11
CA VAL A 201 12.18 21.29 17.39
C VAL A 201 13.66 21.36 17.76
N ASP A 202 13.98 20.87 18.96
CA ASP A 202 15.33 20.70 19.48
C ASP A 202 15.90 19.35 19.00
N LEU A 203 16.92 19.40 18.13
CA LEU A 203 17.53 18.20 17.54
C LEU A 203 18.29 17.34 18.56
N LYS A 204 18.81 17.94 19.64
CA LYS A 204 19.47 17.20 20.71
C LYS A 204 18.45 16.37 21.49
N LYS A 205 17.28 16.93 21.79
CA LYS A 205 16.18 16.18 22.43
C LYS A 205 15.54 15.16 21.51
N LEU A 206 15.36 15.49 20.23
CA LEU A 206 14.70 14.60 19.27
C LEU A 206 15.61 13.43 18.86
N ARG A 207 16.89 13.70 18.60
CA ARG A 207 17.81 12.76 17.93
C ARG A 207 19.16 12.57 18.63
N GLY A 208 19.43 13.27 19.72
CA GLY A 208 20.77 13.29 20.33
C GLY A 208 21.82 13.99 19.46
N LEU A 209 21.40 14.85 18.51
CA LEU A 209 22.31 15.59 17.64
C LEU A 209 22.67 16.93 18.29
N ASP A 210 23.89 17.02 18.85
CA ASP A 210 24.43 18.21 19.50
C ASP A 210 25.49 18.91 18.63
N THR A 211 25.09 19.26 17.42
CA THR A 211 25.98 19.88 16.42
C THR A 211 25.97 21.40 16.54
N LYS A 212 27.12 22.06 16.63
CA LYS A 212 27.18 23.52 16.73
C LYS A 212 26.78 24.18 15.41
N GLU A 213 26.31 25.43 15.50
CA GLU A 213 25.83 26.18 14.33
C GLU A 213 26.87 26.34 13.22
N GLU A 214 28.15 26.45 13.56
CA GLU A 214 29.23 26.59 12.58
C GLU A 214 29.36 25.34 11.68
N GLN A 215 29.29 24.14 12.28
CA GLN A 215 29.29 22.89 11.52
C GLN A 215 28.01 22.74 10.70
N ILE A 216 26.86 23.18 11.22
CA ILE A 216 25.60 23.20 10.46
C ILE A 216 25.72 24.09 9.22
N ARG A 217 26.26 25.31 9.36
CA ARG A 217 26.48 26.22 8.22
C ARG A 217 27.45 25.65 7.18
N THR A 218 28.50 24.97 7.65
CA THR A 218 29.48 24.29 6.77
C THR A 218 28.83 23.15 6.01
N PHE A 219 28.05 22.32 6.70
CA PHE A 219 27.25 21.26 6.09
C PHE A 219 26.31 21.83 5.03
N ASP A 220 25.52 22.85 5.37
CA ASP A 220 24.51 23.42 4.47
C ASP A 220 25.12 24.02 3.20
N LYS A 221 26.32 24.62 3.31
CA LYS A 221 27.08 25.10 2.15
C LYS A 221 27.47 23.95 1.22
N LEU A 222 28.04 22.87 1.77
CA LEU A 222 28.42 21.68 0.98
C LEU A 222 27.19 20.96 0.43
N ALA A 223 26.10 20.86 1.20
CA ALA A 223 24.85 20.24 0.80
C ALA A 223 24.29 20.86 -0.48
N LYS A 224 24.34 22.19 -0.59
CA LYS A 224 23.95 22.91 -1.82
C LYS A 224 24.81 22.54 -3.02
N GLU A 225 26.12 22.32 -2.84
CA GLU A 225 27.03 21.93 -3.92
C GLU A 225 26.78 20.51 -4.42
N VAL A 226 26.37 19.60 -3.52
CA VAL A 226 26.10 18.18 -3.85
C VAL A 226 24.63 17.85 -3.96
N LYS A 227 23.76 18.87 -4.07
CA LYS A 227 22.31 18.73 -4.29
C LYS A 227 21.62 17.91 -3.19
N PHE A 228 21.98 18.17 -1.95
CA PHE A 228 21.39 17.60 -0.74
C PHE A 228 20.66 18.68 0.09
N ASP A 229 19.74 18.27 0.96
CA ASP A 229 18.97 19.18 1.83
C ASP A 229 19.82 19.73 2.99
N SER A 230 19.34 20.76 3.68
CA SER A 230 20.04 21.30 4.86
C SER A 230 20.10 20.28 6.01
N TYR A 231 21.11 20.42 6.88
CA TYR A 231 21.33 19.56 8.04
C TYR A 231 20.06 19.47 8.90
N TYR A 232 19.44 20.63 9.17
CA TYR A 232 18.25 20.70 10.00
C TYR A 232 17.05 20.01 9.35
N ASN A 233 16.82 20.22 8.06
CA ASN A 233 15.69 19.61 7.35
C ASN A 233 15.86 18.09 7.25
N ALA A 234 17.06 17.63 6.89
CA ALA A 234 17.42 16.22 6.87
C ALA A 234 17.28 15.58 8.26
N ALA A 235 17.63 16.31 9.32
CA ALA A 235 17.49 15.85 10.69
C ALA A 235 16.03 15.54 11.02
N LEU A 236 15.11 16.46 10.70
CA LEU A 236 13.67 16.31 10.92
C LEU A 236 13.07 15.18 10.09
N LYS A 237 13.54 14.99 8.85
CA LYS A 237 13.12 13.87 7.98
C LYS A 237 13.59 12.49 8.48
N GLY A 238 14.47 12.47 9.49
CA GLY A 238 15.02 11.25 10.08
C GLY A 238 16.23 10.69 9.35
N PHE A 239 16.90 11.50 8.52
CA PHE A 239 18.03 11.04 7.69
C PHE A 239 19.29 10.76 8.53
N THR A 240 20.15 9.87 8.05
CA THR A 240 21.49 9.68 8.60
C THR A 240 22.31 10.95 8.40
N LEU A 241 22.97 11.42 9.45
CA LEU A 241 23.71 12.69 9.45
C LEU A 241 25.10 12.54 10.07
N PRO A 242 26.09 13.34 9.65
CA PRO A 242 27.40 13.37 10.29
C PRO A 242 27.29 14.01 11.68
N VAL A 243 28.08 13.50 12.62
CA VAL A 243 28.29 14.09 13.94
C VAL A 243 29.75 14.52 14.08
N TYR A 244 29.96 15.56 14.89
CA TYR A 244 31.24 16.23 15.04
C TYR A 244 31.61 16.35 16.52
N ASP A 245 32.91 16.36 16.80
CA ASP A 245 33.40 16.66 18.14
C ASP A 245 33.41 18.17 18.45
N ASN A 246 33.91 18.53 19.64
CA ASN A 246 34.03 19.93 20.06
C ASN A 246 35.00 20.76 19.20
N SER A 247 35.93 20.14 18.48
CA SER A 247 36.85 20.79 17.55
C SER A 247 36.28 20.93 16.14
N GLY A 248 35.08 20.36 15.89
CA GLY A 248 34.44 20.34 14.58
C GLY A 248 34.91 19.21 13.67
N GLN A 249 35.70 18.26 14.18
CA GLN A 249 36.15 17.10 13.43
C GLN A 249 35.04 16.06 13.32
N PHE A 250 34.93 15.43 12.15
CA PHE A 250 33.99 14.32 11.93
C PHE A 250 34.34 13.13 12.82
N ILE A 251 33.37 12.66 13.61
CA ILE A 251 33.54 11.46 14.48
C ILE A 251 32.66 10.29 14.07
N GLY A 252 31.71 10.49 13.14
CA GLY A 252 30.91 9.40 12.61
C GLY A 252 29.57 9.84 12.02
N LEU A 253 28.81 8.85 11.57
CA LEU A 253 27.43 8.96 11.10
C LEU A 253 26.46 8.54 12.20
N SER A 254 25.37 9.29 12.34
CA SER A 254 24.29 9.03 13.28
C SER A 254 23.03 8.64 12.52
N VAL A 255 22.68 7.34 12.58
CA VAL A 255 21.40 6.83 12.06
C VAL A 255 20.28 7.17 13.04
N ASN A 256 19.05 7.35 12.56
CA ASN A 256 17.90 7.49 13.46
C ASN A 256 17.58 6.12 14.09
N ASP A 257 17.82 5.97 15.39
CA ASP A 257 17.54 4.73 16.12
C ASP A 257 16.04 4.50 16.40
N GLU A 258 15.26 5.58 16.40
CA GLU A 258 13.82 5.55 16.69
C GLU A 258 12.98 5.10 15.48
N GLN A 259 11.67 4.98 15.66
CA GLN A 259 10.77 4.68 14.53
C GLN A 259 10.96 5.68 13.38
N GLU A 260 10.85 5.20 12.14
CA GLU A 260 10.89 6.03 10.95
C GLU A 260 9.91 7.22 11.07
N ILE A 261 10.38 8.41 10.67
CA ILE A 261 9.54 9.61 10.65
C ILE A 261 8.46 9.46 9.59
N GLY A 262 7.20 9.69 9.96
CA GLY A 262 6.07 9.60 9.04
C GLY A 262 6.24 10.50 7.82
N LYS A 263 5.95 9.97 6.63
CA LYS A 263 6.06 10.68 5.36
C LYS A 263 4.65 10.91 4.78
N ILE A 264 4.41 12.11 4.26
CA ILE A 264 3.14 12.49 3.61
C ILE A 264 3.27 12.52 2.10
N ALA A 265 2.12 12.46 1.41
CA ALA A 265 2.03 12.48 -0.03
C ALA A 265 2.51 13.81 -0.64
N SER A 266 3.00 13.75 -1.88
CA SER A 266 3.27 14.95 -2.66
C SER A 266 1.98 15.56 -3.20
N HIS A 267 1.86 16.89 -3.14
CA HIS A 267 0.78 17.62 -3.79
C HIS A 267 0.85 17.50 -5.31
N VAL A 268 2.05 17.45 -5.90
CA VAL A 268 2.27 17.27 -7.34
C VAL A 268 1.78 15.89 -7.80
N ASP A 269 2.08 14.85 -7.02
CA ASP A 269 1.74 13.48 -7.44
C ASP A 269 0.24 13.26 -7.58
N SER A 270 -0.59 13.92 -6.76
CA SER A 270 -2.06 13.79 -6.82
C SER A 270 -2.76 14.99 -7.46
N LEU A 271 -2.01 15.86 -8.14
CA LEU A 271 -2.56 17.08 -8.76
C LEU A 271 -3.68 16.77 -9.74
N GLY A 272 -4.84 17.41 -9.55
CA GLY A 272 -5.99 17.30 -10.43
C GLY A 272 -6.69 15.95 -10.31
N ARG A 273 -6.61 15.30 -9.15
CA ARG A 273 -7.24 13.99 -8.87
C ARG A 273 -8.19 14.12 -7.69
N THR A 274 -9.46 13.83 -7.96
CA THR A 274 -10.53 13.93 -6.95
C THR A 274 -10.40 12.83 -5.90
N GLU A 275 -10.17 11.59 -6.32
CA GLU A 275 -10.07 10.45 -5.41
C GLU A 275 -8.61 10.18 -4.99
N LYS A 276 -8.05 11.08 -4.16
CA LYS A 276 -6.65 10.99 -3.69
C LYS A 276 -6.31 9.69 -2.95
N ALA A 277 -7.30 8.97 -2.42
CA ALA A 277 -7.07 7.64 -1.87
C ALA A 277 -6.64 6.62 -2.96
N LYS A 278 -7.15 6.79 -4.19
CA LYS A 278 -6.91 5.91 -5.34
C LYS A 278 -5.60 6.17 -6.09
N THR A 279 -4.76 7.09 -5.60
CA THR A 279 -3.43 7.35 -6.16
C THR A 279 -2.36 6.36 -5.68
N ASN A 280 -2.77 5.21 -5.12
CA ASN A 280 -1.88 4.10 -4.77
C ASN A 280 -1.59 3.15 -5.95
N GLY A 281 -2.29 3.30 -7.07
CA GLY A 281 -2.13 2.49 -8.28
C GLY A 281 -3.46 2.04 -8.86
N LEU A 282 -3.41 1.39 -10.03
CA LEU A 282 -4.57 0.89 -10.75
C LEU A 282 -4.68 -0.62 -10.57
N ALA A 283 -5.79 -1.07 -10.00
CA ALA A 283 -6.07 -2.50 -9.85
C ALA A 283 -6.73 -3.07 -11.10
N ARG A 284 -6.40 -4.34 -11.37
CA ARG A 284 -7.08 -5.29 -12.26
C ARG A 284 -7.27 -4.83 -13.70
N THR A 285 -6.60 -3.78 -14.17
CA THR A 285 -6.81 -3.25 -15.53
C THR A 285 -5.47 -3.10 -16.26
N ILE A 286 -5.40 -3.57 -17.50
CA ILE A 286 -4.19 -3.50 -18.34
C ILE A 286 -4.39 -2.46 -19.45
N PRO A 287 -3.76 -1.27 -19.39
CA PRO A 287 -4.05 -0.17 -20.30
C PRO A 287 -3.28 -0.20 -21.62
N ASN A 288 -2.15 -0.93 -21.68
CA ASN A 288 -1.33 -1.01 -22.89
C ASN A 288 -0.51 -2.32 -22.95
N ASP A 289 0.14 -2.54 -24.09
CA ASP A 289 0.91 -3.75 -24.36
C ASP A 289 2.16 -3.92 -23.49
N THR A 290 2.74 -2.83 -22.98
CA THR A 290 3.89 -2.91 -22.07
C THR A 290 3.47 -3.50 -20.73
N TYR A 291 2.35 -3.03 -20.16
CA TYR A 291 1.76 -3.65 -18.97
C TYR A 291 1.29 -5.07 -19.22
N ARG A 292 0.70 -5.36 -20.39
CA ARG A 292 0.31 -6.72 -20.78
C ARG A 292 1.52 -7.66 -20.78
N THR A 293 2.60 -7.25 -21.43
CA THR A 293 3.87 -8.00 -21.51
C THR A 293 4.44 -8.25 -20.13
N ALA A 294 4.49 -7.22 -19.28
CA ALA A 294 4.96 -7.36 -17.91
C ALA A 294 4.08 -8.29 -17.06
N ALA A 295 2.75 -8.18 -17.17
CA ALA A 295 1.80 -8.98 -16.39
C ALA A 295 1.90 -10.49 -16.67
N ILE A 296 2.03 -10.90 -17.93
CA ILE A 296 2.17 -12.33 -18.29
C ILE A 296 3.54 -12.93 -17.93
N GLN A 297 4.51 -12.09 -17.59
CA GLN A 297 5.86 -12.47 -17.15
C GLN A 297 6.02 -12.41 -15.62
N THR A 298 4.96 -11.99 -14.92
CA THR A 298 4.97 -11.74 -13.47
C THR A 298 3.98 -12.67 -12.78
N TYR A 299 4.36 -13.14 -11.60
CA TYR A 299 3.70 -14.18 -10.85
C TYR A 299 3.40 -13.68 -9.44
N GLN A 300 2.23 -14.00 -8.93
CA GLN A 300 1.97 -14.03 -7.50
C GLN A 300 2.56 -15.32 -6.95
N VAL A 301 3.33 -15.24 -5.87
CA VAL A 301 3.98 -16.38 -5.24
C VAL A 301 3.56 -16.50 -3.79
N ASN A 302 3.41 -17.74 -3.32
CA ASN A 302 3.14 -18.05 -1.92
C ASN A 302 4.02 -19.20 -1.42
N PHE A 303 4.71 -18.98 -0.30
CA PHE A 303 5.45 -20.01 0.43
C PHE A 303 4.73 -20.26 1.76
N THR A 304 4.14 -21.44 1.93
CA THR A 304 3.43 -21.80 3.16
C THR A 304 4.32 -22.64 4.07
N ILE A 305 4.51 -22.17 5.29
CA ILE A 305 5.33 -22.80 6.33
C ILE A 305 4.53 -22.97 7.62
N TYR A 306 5.06 -23.74 8.57
CA TYR A 306 4.57 -23.70 9.93
C TYR A 306 4.93 -22.37 10.60
N LYS A 307 4.00 -21.83 11.39
CA LYS A 307 4.23 -20.59 12.11
C LYS A 307 5.25 -20.82 13.23
N ASP A 308 6.35 -20.08 13.18
CA ASP A 308 7.43 -20.18 14.18
C ASP A 308 7.32 -19.20 15.35
N TYR A 309 6.35 -18.29 15.28
CA TYR A 309 6.08 -17.25 16.29
C TYR A 309 7.28 -16.35 16.61
N ALA A 310 8.29 -16.29 15.73
CA ALA A 310 9.52 -15.55 15.99
C ALA A 310 9.23 -14.05 16.24
N LYS A 311 8.32 -13.47 15.46
CA LYS A 311 7.91 -12.06 15.61
C LYS A 311 7.19 -11.81 16.94
N GLU A 312 6.27 -12.69 17.32
CA GLU A 312 5.53 -12.57 18.58
C GLU A 312 6.44 -12.71 19.80
N ILE A 313 7.40 -13.63 19.74
CA ILE A 313 8.43 -13.80 20.77
C ILE A 313 9.30 -12.54 20.86
N GLU A 314 9.81 -12.02 19.74
CA GLU A 314 10.64 -10.82 19.71
C GLU A 314 9.88 -9.57 20.21
N GLU A 315 8.58 -9.45 19.91
CA GLU A 315 7.73 -8.38 20.43
C GLU A 315 7.53 -8.49 21.96
N ALA A 316 7.38 -9.70 22.47
CA ALA A 316 7.28 -9.94 23.92
C ALA A 316 8.61 -9.60 24.62
N GLU A 317 9.74 -9.98 24.03
CA GLU A 317 11.08 -9.62 24.52
C GLU A 317 11.31 -8.09 24.52
N ASP A 318 10.92 -7.40 23.45
CA ASP A 318 10.95 -5.93 23.36
C ASP A 318 10.11 -5.27 24.47
N ASN A 319 8.95 -5.85 24.79
CA ASN A 319 8.08 -5.36 25.85
C ASN A 319 8.70 -5.57 27.24
N ILE A 320 9.34 -6.72 27.49
CA ILE A 320 10.08 -6.97 28.73
C ILE A 320 11.17 -5.90 28.92
N GLN A 321 11.99 -5.66 27.89
CA GLN A 321 13.04 -4.64 27.95
C GLN A 321 12.46 -3.25 28.20
N LEU A 322 11.32 -2.93 27.59
CA LEU A 322 10.65 -1.66 27.79
C LEU A 322 10.13 -1.48 29.21
N PHE A 323 9.40 -2.47 29.75
CA PHE A 323 8.82 -2.40 31.09
C PHE A 323 9.90 -2.29 32.17
N ASN A 324 11.06 -2.94 31.96
CA ASN A 324 12.22 -2.81 32.83
C ASN A 324 12.86 -1.42 32.79
N LYS A 325 12.72 -0.67 31.70
CA LYS A 325 13.22 0.71 31.56
C LYS A 325 12.23 1.76 32.06
N TRP A 326 10.95 1.43 32.18
CA TRP A 326 9.91 2.36 32.56
C TRP A 326 9.87 2.64 34.06
N ASP A 327 9.64 3.90 34.41
CA ASP A 327 9.32 4.30 35.78
C ASP A 327 7.89 3.89 36.18
N GLU A 328 7.54 4.01 37.47
CA GLU A 328 6.21 3.63 37.96
C GLU A 328 5.08 4.46 37.34
N LYS A 329 5.32 5.74 37.02
CA LYS A 329 4.29 6.59 36.39
C LYS A 329 3.99 6.11 34.97
N GLN A 330 5.01 5.72 34.22
CA GLN A 330 4.87 5.16 32.88
C GLN A 330 4.12 3.82 32.90
N ILE A 331 4.42 2.97 33.89
CA ILE A 331 3.69 1.70 34.09
C ILE A 331 2.22 1.95 34.44
N GLN A 332 1.93 2.85 35.38
CA GLN A 332 0.55 3.21 35.74
C GLN A 332 -0.21 3.86 34.58
N SER A 333 0.46 4.69 33.78
CA SER A 333 -0.12 5.27 32.57
C SER A 333 -0.47 4.21 31.53
N TYR A 334 0.40 3.21 31.33
CA TYR A 334 0.13 2.08 30.45
C TYR A 334 -1.07 1.26 30.91
N ILE A 335 -1.12 0.89 32.19
CA ILE A 335 -2.25 0.14 32.77
C ILE A 335 -3.55 0.93 32.64
N SER A 336 -3.51 2.22 32.98
CA SER A 336 -4.67 3.13 32.83
C SER A 336 -5.16 3.19 31.39
N ALA A 337 -4.26 3.22 30.41
CA ALA A 337 -4.62 3.18 28.99
C ALA A 337 -5.26 1.83 28.59
N GLN A 338 -4.76 0.70 29.10
CA GLN A 338 -5.37 -0.61 28.87
C GLN A 338 -6.77 -0.71 29.48
N LEU A 339 -6.94 -0.24 30.73
CA LEU A 339 -8.24 -0.21 31.41
C LEU A 339 -9.24 0.68 30.66
N ASN A 340 -8.81 1.84 30.17
CA ASN A 340 -9.65 2.72 29.39
C ASN A 340 -10.07 2.07 28.05
N GLN A 341 -9.16 1.38 27.37
CA GLN A 341 -9.52 0.67 26.14
C GLN A 341 -10.45 -0.52 26.41
N LEU A 342 -10.24 -1.25 27.50
CA LEU A 342 -11.13 -2.34 27.93
C LEU A 342 -12.55 -1.80 28.14
N ARG A 343 -12.67 -0.66 28.83
CA ARG A 343 -13.94 0.04 29.04
C ARG A 343 -14.59 0.47 27.72
N LEU A 344 -13.85 1.11 26.82
CA LEU A 344 -14.38 1.57 25.54
C LEU A 344 -14.90 0.41 24.68
N ASN A 345 -14.19 -0.73 24.66
CA ASN A 345 -14.64 -1.92 23.94
C ASN A 345 -15.93 -2.50 24.56
N PHE A 346 -15.98 -2.58 25.89
CA PHE A 346 -17.16 -3.03 26.62
C PHE A 346 -18.37 -2.12 26.35
N GLU A 347 -18.19 -0.81 26.43
CA GLU A 347 -19.23 0.20 26.15
C GLU A 347 -19.75 0.06 24.71
N ASP A 348 -18.88 -0.14 23.71
CA ASP A 348 -19.31 -0.36 22.33
C ASP A 348 -20.10 -1.66 22.17
N GLU A 349 -19.58 -2.79 22.65
CA GLU A 349 -20.26 -4.09 22.53
C GLU A 349 -21.63 -4.11 23.21
N VAL A 350 -21.73 -3.57 24.44
CA VAL A 350 -22.99 -3.44 25.15
C VAL A 350 -23.94 -2.49 24.42
N SER A 351 -23.45 -1.36 23.90
CA SER A 351 -24.27 -0.42 23.14
C SER A 351 -24.85 -1.07 21.87
N GLN A 352 -24.08 -1.91 21.17
CA GLN A 352 -24.60 -2.67 20.03
C GLN A 352 -25.72 -3.64 20.45
N ILE A 353 -25.57 -4.32 21.59
CA ILE A 353 -26.61 -5.23 22.12
C ILE A 353 -27.85 -4.46 22.58
N GLU A 354 -27.68 -3.33 23.26
CA GLU A 354 -28.79 -2.46 23.69
C GLU A 354 -29.55 -1.87 22.50
N LYS A 355 -28.83 -1.53 21.43
CA LYS A 355 -29.44 -1.14 20.16
C LYS A 355 -30.24 -2.27 19.52
N GLN A 356 -29.86 -3.53 19.74
CA GLN A 356 -30.63 -4.70 19.29
C GLN A 356 -31.85 -4.96 20.19
N LEU A 357 -31.70 -4.80 21.52
CA LEU A 357 -32.78 -4.98 22.50
C LEU A 357 -33.85 -3.87 22.45
N SER A 358 -33.48 -2.66 22.00
CA SER A 358 -34.41 -1.53 21.82
C SER A 358 -35.23 -1.61 20.53
N GLN A 359 -34.95 -2.59 19.66
CA GLN A 359 -35.80 -2.89 18.51
C GLN A 359 -37.03 -3.69 18.96
N PRO A 360 -38.23 -3.45 18.40
CA PRO A 360 -39.41 -4.24 18.72
C PRO A 360 -39.21 -5.71 18.29
N LEU A 361 -39.11 -6.62 19.27
CA LEU A 361 -38.87 -8.06 19.10
C LEU A 361 -40.17 -8.85 19.32
N ASP A 362 -41.19 -8.61 18.49
CA ASP A 362 -42.49 -9.29 18.63
C ASP A 362 -42.35 -10.81 18.50
N GLY A 363 -42.73 -11.54 19.56
CA GLY A 363 -42.81 -13.00 19.59
C GLY A 363 -41.47 -13.75 19.66
N ARG A 364 -40.35 -13.08 19.93
CA ARG A 364 -39.00 -13.71 19.95
C ARG A 364 -38.34 -13.69 21.34
N THR A 365 -39.02 -14.22 22.35
CA THR A 365 -38.50 -14.37 23.73
C THR A 365 -37.09 -14.98 23.77
N THR A 366 -36.83 -15.99 22.96
CA THR A 366 -35.52 -16.65 22.86
C THR A 366 -34.40 -15.71 22.38
N ILE A 367 -34.70 -14.73 21.52
CA ILE A 367 -33.69 -13.75 21.05
C ILE A 367 -33.38 -12.75 22.16
N VAL A 368 -34.40 -12.27 22.86
CA VAL A 368 -34.23 -11.37 24.01
C VAL A 368 -33.42 -12.05 25.12
N GLU A 369 -33.75 -13.31 25.44
CA GLU A 369 -33.01 -14.14 26.40
C GLU A 369 -31.55 -14.33 25.98
N ASN A 370 -31.29 -14.65 24.71
CA ASN A 370 -29.93 -14.82 24.19
C ASN A 370 -29.13 -13.52 24.22
N LEU A 371 -29.73 -12.38 23.88
CA LEU A 371 -29.07 -11.07 23.92
C LEU A 371 -28.78 -10.64 25.36
N ASN A 372 -29.71 -10.87 26.30
CA ASN A 372 -29.49 -10.61 27.72
C ASN A 372 -28.43 -11.53 28.32
N LYS A 373 -28.43 -12.82 27.94
CA LYS A 373 -27.39 -13.77 28.33
C LYS A 373 -26.02 -13.32 27.83
N ARG A 374 -25.92 -12.95 26.56
CA ARG A 374 -24.68 -12.43 25.96
C ARG A 374 -24.22 -11.14 26.65
N LYS A 375 -25.13 -10.21 26.96
CA LYS A 375 -24.81 -9.00 27.73
C LYS A 375 -24.26 -9.35 29.11
N SER A 376 -24.87 -10.33 29.80
CA SER A 376 -24.37 -10.80 31.10
C SER A 376 -22.98 -11.43 30.99
N GLU A 377 -22.73 -12.27 29.99
CA GLU A 377 -21.43 -12.90 29.74
C GLU A 377 -20.34 -11.85 29.48
N ILE A 378 -20.62 -10.87 28.63
CA ILE A 378 -19.70 -9.75 28.33
C ILE A 378 -19.41 -8.93 29.59
N THR A 379 -20.43 -8.63 30.41
CA THR A 379 -20.25 -7.90 31.68
C THR A 379 -19.38 -8.69 32.65
N THR A 380 -19.63 -10.00 32.83
CA THR A 380 -18.81 -10.85 33.71
C THR A 380 -17.36 -10.95 33.21
N GLU A 381 -17.15 -11.06 31.89
CA GLU A 381 -15.81 -11.07 31.30
C GLU A 381 -15.09 -9.72 31.48
N TYR A 382 -15.80 -8.61 31.32
CA TYR A 382 -15.29 -7.26 31.57
C TYR A 382 -14.86 -7.09 33.03
N GLU A 383 -15.70 -7.45 34.00
CA GLU A 383 -15.37 -7.34 35.43
C GLU A 383 -14.15 -8.19 35.81
N LYS A 384 -14.07 -9.41 35.29
CA LYS A 384 -12.93 -10.30 35.49
C LYS A 384 -11.64 -9.66 34.96
N LYS A 385 -11.66 -9.15 33.73
CA LYS A 385 -10.48 -8.50 33.11
C LYS A 385 -10.13 -7.18 33.77
N LEU A 386 -11.11 -6.41 34.20
CA LEU A 386 -10.91 -5.17 34.93
C LEU A 386 -10.10 -5.45 36.20
N LYS A 387 -10.52 -6.46 36.98
CA LYS A 387 -9.81 -6.89 38.19
C LYS A 387 -8.40 -7.38 37.87
N GLU A 388 -8.24 -8.22 36.85
CA GLU A 388 -6.94 -8.74 36.43
C GLU A 388 -5.97 -7.60 36.04
N ILE A 389 -6.37 -6.73 35.11
CA ILE A 389 -5.53 -5.62 34.61
C ILE A 389 -5.24 -4.60 35.71
N SER A 390 -6.22 -4.26 36.54
CA SER A 390 -6.06 -3.27 37.62
C SER A 390 -5.04 -3.70 38.68
N SER A 391 -4.80 -5.01 38.82
CA SER A 391 -3.85 -5.58 39.78
C SER A 391 -2.42 -5.69 39.25
N LEU A 392 -2.20 -5.42 37.96
CA LEU A 392 -0.88 -5.58 37.34
C LEU A 392 0.10 -4.52 37.84
N ASN A 393 1.34 -4.93 38.04
CA ASN A 393 2.49 -4.06 38.23
C ASN A 393 3.59 -4.39 37.20
N ARG A 394 4.76 -3.74 37.31
CA ARG A 394 5.90 -4.00 36.41
C ARG A 394 6.26 -5.48 36.35
N ASP A 395 6.39 -6.14 37.49
CA ASP A 395 6.81 -7.53 37.58
C ASP A 395 5.77 -8.46 36.97
N ASN A 396 4.48 -8.21 37.21
CA ASN A 396 3.41 -8.98 36.58
C ASN A 396 3.37 -8.81 35.06
N LEU A 397 3.63 -7.60 34.55
CA LEU A 397 3.71 -7.36 33.11
C LEU A 397 4.90 -8.10 32.47
N VAL A 398 6.05 -8.11 33.14
CA VAL A 398 7.24 -8.85 32.69
C VAL A 398 6.99 -10.36 32.73
N GLU A 399 6.40 -10.87 33.81
CA GLU A 399 6.04 -12.28 33.95
C GLU A 399 5.02 -12.71 32.89
N TRP A 400 4.02 -11.87 32.62
CA TRP A 400 3.03 -12.10 31.57
C TRP A 400 3.70 -12.26 30.19
N GLN A 401 4.64 -11.38 29.85
CA GLN A 401 5.38 -11.50 28.59
C GLN A 401 6.26 -12.75 28.53
N LYS A 402 6.89 -13.14 29.64
CA LYS A 402 7.67 -14.40 29.71
C LYS A 402 6.78 -15.61 29.48
N LYS A 403 5.57 -15.63 30.06
CA LYS A 403 4.59 -16.69 29.85
C LYS A 403 4.14 -16.75 28.38
N GLU A 404 3.87 -15.61 27.76
CA GLU A 404 3.55 -15.56 26.33
C GLU A 404 4.67 -16.18 25.47
N ILE A 405 5.94 -15.89 25.78
CA ILE A 405 7.09 -16.47 25.08
C ILE A 405 7.08 -18.01 25.18
N GLU A 406 6.88 -18.57 26.37
CA GLU A 406 6.82 -20.03 26.55
C GLU A 406 5.61 -20.65 25.82
N GLU A 407 4.45 -19.99 25.83
CA GLU A 407 3.28 -20.44 25.06
C GLU A 407 3.55 -20.42 23.55
N TYR A 408 4.22 -19.39 23.03
CA TYR A 408 4.61 -19.32 21.62
C TYR A 408 5.64 -20.39 21.25
N LYS A 409 6.62 -20.66 22.12
CA LYS A 409 7.58 -21.76 21.93
C LYS A 409 6.89 -23.12 21.87
N LYS A 410 5.93 -23.37 22.76
CA LYS A 410 5.11 -24.58 22.74
C LYS A 410 4.30 -24.71 21.44
N LYS A 411 3.58 -23.64 21.04
CA LYS A 411 2.79 -23.62 19.79
C LYS A 411 3.66 -23.85 18.54
N ARG A 412 4.91 -23.37 18.55
CA ARG A 412 5.89 -23.61 17.48
C ARG A 412 6.25 -25.10 17.37
N GLU A 413 6.45 -25.79 18.49
CA GLU A 413 6.78 -27.22 18.52
C GLU A 413 5.59 -28.10 18.07
N GLU A 414 4.37 -27.69 18.41
CA GLU A 414 3.14 -28.39 18.01
C GLU A 414 2.89 -28.38 16.48
N LYS A 415 3.47 -27.41 15.75
CA LYS A 415 3.32 -27.28 14.28
C LYS A 415 1.86 -27.34 13.79
N ILE A 416 0.94 -26.74 14.53
CA ILE A 416 -0.49 -26.72 14.19
C ILE A 416 -0.80 -25.60 13.21
N PHE A 417 -0.28 -24.40 13.48
CA PHE A 417 -0.63 -23.20 12.73
C PHE A 417 0.30 -23.00 11.54
N ARG A 418 -0.29 -22.63 10.41
CA ARG A 418 0.41 -22.30 9.18
C ARG A 418 0.44 -20.80 9.00
N THR A 419 1.52 -20.31 8.41
CA THR A 419 1.62 -18.95 7.90
C THR A 419 2.10 -19.00 6.46
N SER A 420 1.92 -17.92 5.72
CA SER A 420 2.50 -17.82 4.39
C SER A 420 3.26 -16.52 4.21
N GLU A 421 4.39 -16.62 3.52
CA GLU A 421 5.11 -15.49 2.97
C GLU A 421 4.69 -15.36 1.51
N SER A 422 4.01 -14.26 1.17
CA SER A 422 3.47 -14.02 -0.16
C SER A 422 4.15 -12.81 -0.79
N GLY A 423 4.31 -12.85 -2.11
CA GLY A 423 4.90 -11.74 -2.85
C GLY A 423 4.65 -11.84 -4.34
N THR A 424 5.43 -11.05 -5.06
CA THR A 424 5.48 -10.99 -6.51
C THR A 424 6.86 -11.44 -6.97
N MET A 425 6.94 -12.13 -8.10
CA MET A 425 8.20 -12.44 -8.75
C MET A 425 8.03 -12.52 -10.27
N TRP A 426 9.13 -12.54 -11.01
CA TRP A 426 9.12 -12.50 -12.48
C TRP A 426 10.27 -13.34 -13.04
N ILE A 427 10.06 -13.92 -14.21
CA ILE A 427 11.11 -14.74 -14.86
C ILE A 427 12.24 -13.81 -15.28
N MET A 428 13.44 -14.05 -14.76
CA MET A 428 14.67 -13.32 -15.05
C MET A 428 15.51 -14.06 -16.09
N ASP A 429 15.70 -15.35 -15.90
CA ASP A 429 16.65 -16.15 -16.67
C ASP A 429 16.21 -17.62 -16.66
N TYR A 430 16.85 -18.44 -17.49
CA TYR A 430 16.68 -19.89 -17.53
C TYR A 430 17.91 -20.55 -18.16
N ILE A 431 18.13 -21.82 -17.84
CA ILE A 431 19.16 -22.66 -18.49
C ILE A 431 18.49 -23.69 -19.42
N ASP A 432 19.30 -24.52 -20.07
CA ASP A 432 18.85 -25.54 -21.03
C ASP A 432 18.06 -24.91 -22.19
N ILE A 433 18.68 -23.92 -22.85
CA ILE A 433 18.06 -22.95 -23.80
C ILE A 433 17.04 -23.58 -24.78
N ASN A 434 17.31 -24.81 -25.25
CA ASN A 434 16.43 -25.49 -26.19
C ASN A 434 15.16 -26.07 -25.55
N ASN A 435 15.26 -26.60 -24.32
CA ASN A 435 14.16 -27.18 -23.55
C ASN A 435 14.32 -26.82 -22.06
N PRO A 436 13.99 -25.58 -21.67
CA PRO A 436 14.29 -25.10 -20.32
C PRO A 436 13.52 -25.86 -19.25
N THR A 437 14.21 -26.43 -18.27
CA THR A 437 13.58 -27.07 -17.10
C THR A 437 13.85 -26.33 -15.80
N LYS A 438 14.87 -25.45 -15.77
CA LYS A 438 15.19 -24.62 -14.59
C LYS A 438 15.11 -23.15 -14.94
N PHE A 439 14.36 -22.43 -14.12
CA PHE A 439 14.08 -21.00 -14.28
C PHE A 439 14.52 -20.23 -13.05
N TYR A 440 14.98 -19.00 -13.29
CA TYR A 440 15.41 -18.07 -12.25
C TYR A 440 14.44 -16.91 -12.20
N PHE A 441 13.94 -16.63 -11.00
CA PHE A 441 12.95 -15.59 -10.74
C PHE A 441 13.55 -14.50 -9.88
N GLY A 442 13.41 -13.24 -10.29
CA GLY A 442 13.73 -12.10 -9.46
C GLY A 442 12.59 -11.77 -8.50
N THR A 443 12.91 -11.50 -7.23
CA THR A 443 11.97 -11.07 -6.19
C THR A 443 12.70 -10.31 -5.08
N ASN A 444 12.04 -9.97 -3.97
CA ASN A 444 12.70 -9.39 -2.80
C ASN A 444 13.35 -10.46 -1.91
N SER A 445 14.40 -10.07 -1.18
CA SER A 445 15.02 -10.93 -0.15
C SER A 445 14.02 -11.30 0.94
N HIS A 446 13.17 -10.35 1.36
CA HIS A 446 12.15 -10.67 2.37
C HIS A 446 11.00 -11.55 1.88
N VAL A 447 10.82 -11.71 0.56
CA VAL A 447 9.88 -12.69 -0.02
C VAL A 447 10.56 -14.06 -0.09
N ALA A 448 11.79 -14.10 -0.60
CA ALA A 448 12.58 -15.33 -0.74
C ALA A 448 12.93 -15.97 0.62
N LYS A 449 12.95 -15.21 1.72
CA LYS A 449 13.12 -15.77 3.09
C LYS A 449 12.08 -16.85 3.45
N GLY A 450 10.94 -16.87 2.75
CA GLY A 450 9.91 -17.90 2.93
C GLY A 450 10.35 -19.29 2.47
N ILE A 451 11.44 -19.38 1.69
CA ILE A 451 12.03 -20.65 1.25
C ILE A 451 12.85 -21.24 2.38
N ARG A 452 12.32 -22.31 2.99
CA ARG A 452 12.86 -22.95 4.19
C ARG A 452 12.72 -24.47 4.08
N ASP A 453 13.47 -25.19 4.92
CA ASP A 453 13.41 -26.65 5.04
C ASP A 453 12.02 -27.18 5.44
N ASP A 454 11.19 -26.36 6.09
CA ASP A 454 9.85 -26.68 6.57
C ASP A 454 8.71 -26.17 5.65
N MET A 455 9.07 -25.82 4.41
CA MET A 455 8.24 -25.87 3.18
C MET A 455 7.04 -26.84 3.23
N ILE A 456 5.83 -26.38 3.59
CA ILE A 456 4.60 -27.21 3.47
C ILE A 456 4.09 -27.19 2.03
N SER A 457 3.95 -25.99 1.46
CA SER A 457 3.51 -25.84 0.09
C SER A 457 4.12 -24.60 -0.57
N PHE A 458 4.19 -24.67 -1.89
CA PHE A 458 4.65 -23.61 -2.76
C PHE A 458 3.62 -23.39 -3.87
N SER A 459 3.27 -22.15 -4.17
CA SER A 459 2.35 -21.89 -5.29
C SER A 459 2.71 -20.68 -6.13
N LEU A 460 2.36 -20.79 -7.41
CA LEU A 460 2.56 -19.82 -8.46
C LEU A 460 1.24 -19.50 -9.13
N THR A 461 0.79 -18.27 -9.02
CA THR A 461 -0.37 -17.79 -9.78
C THR A 461 0.11 -16.84 -10.86
N ARG A 462 -0.28 -17.11 -12.11
CA ARG A 462 0.02 -16.23 -13.24
C ARG A 462 -1.22 -15.87 -14.03
N LEU A 463 -1.14 -14.73 -14.71
CA LEU A 463 -2.09 -14.34 -15.75
C LEU A 463 -1.85 -15.17 -17.02
N ASN A 464 -2.92 -15.66 -17.63
CA ASN A 464 -2.91 -16.38 -18.91
C ASN A 464 -2.51 -15.44 -20.05
N SER A 465 -1.79 -15.95 -21.06
CA SER A 465 -1.29 -15.14 -22.18
C SER A 465 -2.39 -14.64 -23.12
N ASN A 466 -3.54 -15.32 -23.17
CA ASN A 466 -4.70 -14.96 -23.98
C ASN A 466 -5.56 -13.88 -23.32
N ILE A 467 -4.97 -12.71 -23.11
CA ILE A 467 -5.63 -11.52 -22.55
C ILE A 467 -5.51 -10.33 -23.50
N LYS A 468 -6.46 -9.39 -23.42
CA LYS A 468 -6.51 -8.21 -24.27
C LYS A 468 -6.15 -6.93 -23.49
N VAL A 469 -5.59 -5.95 -24.18
CA VAL A 469 -5.46 -4.58 -23.67
C VAL A 469 -6.86 -4.02 -23.40
N GLY A 470 -6.99 -3.22 -22.35
CA GLY A 470 -8.26 -2.66 -21.84
C GLY A 470 -8.99 -3.58 -20.86
N GLN A 471 -8.72 -4.89 -20.86
CA GLN A 471 -9.44 -5.85 -20.03
C GLN A 471 -9.30 -5.55 -18.53
N THR A 472 -10.44 -5.60 -17.82
CA THR A 472 -10.51 -5.57 -16.36
C THR A 472 -10.77 -6.98 -15.82
N PHE A 473 -10.00 -7.40 -14.83
CA PHE A 473 -10.02 -8.75 -14.24
C PHE A 473 -10.76 -8.77 -12.90
N GLY A 474 -11.12 -9.96 -12.43
CA GLY A 474 -11.51 -10.24 -11.05
C GLY A 474 -10.29 -10.43 -10.13
N LEU A 475 -10.54 -10.92 -8.91
CA LEU A 475 -9.50 -11.40 -8.01
C LEU A 475 -8.84 -12.66 -8.58
N ASN A 476 -7.57 -12.88 -8.24
CA ASN A 476 -6.74 -13.94 -8.81
C ASN A 476 -7.38 -15.33 -8.67
N SER A 477 -8.04 -15.64 -7.54
CA SER A 477 -8.69 -16.95 -7.36
C SER A 477 -10.04 -17.08 -8.04
N ALA A 478 -10.70 -15.97 -8.40
CA ALA A 478 -12.08 -15.91 -8.89
C ALA A 478 -12.19 -15.56 -10.38
N ASP A 479 -11.07 -15.49 -11.10
CA ASP A 479 -11.05 -15.14 -12.52
C ASP A 479 -10.30 -16.20 -13.33
N LYS A 480 -10.98 -16.72 -14.37
CA LYS A 480 -10.48 -17.74 -15.31
C LYS A 480 -9.23 -17.32 -16.09
N ASN A 481 -8.93 -16.03 -16.14
CA ASN A 481 -7.71 -15.51 -16.76
C ASN A 481 -6.48 -15.80 -15.89
N PHE A 482 -6.65 -16.20 -14.63
CA PHE A 482 -5.54 -16.65 -13.78
C PHE A 482 -5.49 -18.16 -13.67
N THR A 483 -4.28 -18.67 -13.52
CA THR A 483 -4.03 -20.09 -13.22
C THR A 483 -3.00 -20.19 -12.12
N LYS A 484 -3.37 -20.92 -11.06
CA LYS A 484 -2.55 -21.20 -9.89
C LYS A 484 -2.04 -22.64 -9.94
N PHE A 485 -0.74 -22.80 -9.84
CA PHE A 485 -0.06 -24.08 -9.70
C PHE A 485 0.41 -24.21 -8.26
N THR A 486 -0.01 -25.26 -7.55
CA THR A 486 0.38 -25.52 -6.16
C THR A 486 1.15 -26.84 -6.10
N PHE A 487 2.24 -26.85 -5.35
CA PHE A 487 3.13 -28.00 -5.17
C PHE A 487 3.32 -28.30 -3.68
N GLU A 488 3.29 -29.59 -3.33
CA GLU A 488 3.46 -30.08 -1.96
C GLU A 488 4.34 -31.34 -1.98
N PRO A 489 5.15 -31.60 -0.94
CA PRO A 489 5.85 -32.87 -0.81
C PRO A 489 4.87 -34.05 -0.86
N ALA A 490 5.12 -35.03 -1.75
CA ALA A 490 4.30 -36.25 -1.80
C ALA A 490 4.69 -37.25 -0.69
N LYS A 491 5.90 -37.10 -0.13
CA LYS A 491 6.46 -37.94 0.92
C LYS A 491 7.08 -37.08 2.03
N LYS A 492 7.08 -37.58 3.26
CA LYS A 492 7.52 -36.82 4.46
C LYS A 492 9.01 -36.45 4.42
N GLU A 493 9.83 -37.27 3.78
CA GLU A 493 11.28 -37.09 3.68
C GLU A 493 11.69 -36.06 2.61
N LYS A 494 10.78 -35.69 1.70
CA LYS A 494 11.06 -34.75 0.62
C LYS A 494 10.82 -33.32 1.06
N LYS A 495 11.76 -32.43 0.73
CA LYS A 495 11.64 -31.01 1.02
C LYS A 495 11.47 -30.21 -0.27
N LEU A 496 10.55 -29.24 -0.27
CA LEU A 496 10.35 -28.36 -1.43
C LEU A 496 11.61 -27.56 -1.78
N ASN A 497 12.48 -27.28 -0.80
CA ASN A 497 13.72 -26.58 -1.04
C ASN A 497 14.80 -27.41 -1.77
N GLU A 498 14.56 -28.69 -2.07
CA GLU A 498 15.37 -29.46 -3.03
C GLU A 498 15.13 -29.04 -4.49
N ALA A 499 13.98 -28.42 -4.77
CA ALA A 499 13.51 -27.99 -6.08
C ALA A 499 13.30 -26.47 -6.20
N VAL A 500 13.06 -25.76 -5.08
CA VAL A 500 12.85 -24.31 -5.04
C VAL A 500 13.87 -23.69 -4.09
N THR A 501 14.88 -22.98 -4.61
CA THR A 501 16.00 -22.46 -3.80
C THR A 501 16.23 -20.98 -4.00
N ALA A 502 16.47 -20.24 -2.92
CA ALA A 502 17.03 -18.89 -3.03
C ALA A 502 18.55 -19.01 -3.27
N ILE A 503 19.01 -18.72 -4.48
CA ILE A 503 20.42 -18.90 -4.87
C ILE A 503 21.25 -17.62 -4.71
N PHE A 504 20.58 -16.47 -4.58
CA PHE A 504 21.23 -15.18 -4.37
C PHE A 504 20.33 -14.30 -3.51
N HIS A 505 20.93 -13.68 -2.49
CA HIS A 505 20.39 -12.54 -1.76
C HIS A 505 21.40 -11.40 -1.91
N ALA A 506 20.93 -10.18 -2.19
CA ALA A 506 21.78 -9.00 -2.29
C ALA A 506 22.19 -8.47 -0.90
N THR A 507 22.87 -9.31 -0.12
CA THR A 507 23.35 -9.04 1.24
C THR A 507 24.87 -8.96 1.27
N ASP A 508 25.40 -8.01 2.06
CA ASP A 508 26.82 -7.71 2.21
C ASP A 508 27.54 -7.62 0.86
N PHE A 509 26.90 -6.95 -0.11
CA PHE A 509 27.42 -6.80 -1.46
C PHE A 509 28.38 -5.62 -1.61
N ILE A 510 28.60 -4.84 -0.56
CA ILE A 510 29.55 -3.73 -0.52
C ILE A 510 30.74 -4.13 0.34
N LYS A 511 31.95 -3.81 -0.15
CA LYS A 511 33.21 -4.08 0.54
C LYS A 511 33.23 -3.42 1.91
N LYS A 512 33.94 -4.04 2.86
CA LYS A 512 34.02 -3.56 4.25
C LYS A 512 34.56 -2.13 4.35
N GLU A 513 35.55 -1.79 3.54
CA GLU A 513 36.18 -0.46 3.46
C GLU A 513 35.26 0.62 2.88
N SER A 514 34.28 0.25 2.05
CA SER A 514 33.27 1.16 1.48
C SER A 514 31.95 1.15 2.28
N SER A 515 31.87 0.34 3.34
CA SER A 515 30.64 0.17 4.12
C SER A 515 30.42 1.34 5.09
N PRO A 516 29.25 2.02 5.06
CA PRO A 516 28.92 3.07 6.02
C PRO A 516 28.79 2.58 7.47
N LEU A 517 28.64 1.26 7.72
CA LEU A 517 28.57 0.73 9.07
C LEU A 517 29.87 0.95 9.86
N SER A 518 30.99 1.01 9.15
CA SER A 518 32.31 1.30 9.74
C SER A 518 32.44 2.76 10.20
N LEU A 519 31.59 3.64 9.65
CA LEU A 519 31.56 5.09 9.86
C LEU A 519 30.54 5.52 10.91
N LEU A 520 29.76 4.60 11.48
CA LEU A 520 28.82 4.94 12.55
C LEU A 520 29.56 5.50 13.77
N LYS A 521 28.93 6.44 14.48
CA LYS A 521 29.40 6.90 15.79
C LYS A 521 29.54 5.73 16.78
N ASP A 522 30.45 5.83 17.75
CA ASP A 522 30.93 4.70 18.56
C ASP A 522 29.84 3.84 19.23
N ASP A 523 28.81 4.47 19.80
CA ASP A 523 27.68 3.77 20.44
C ASP A 523 26.88 2.96 19.41
N GLN A 524 26.62 3.53 18.24
CA GLN A 524 25.92 2.85 17.16
C GLN A 524 26.79 1.80 16.46
N LYS A 525 28.08 2.06 16.31
CA LYS A 525 29.05 1.09 15.78
C LYS A 525 29.12 -0.16 16.65
N THR A 526 29.09 0.01 17.97
CA THR A 526 29.02 -1.09 18.93
C THR A 526 27.69 -1.85 18.80
N LYS A 527 26.57 -1.11 18.83
CA LYS A 527 25.19 -1.66 18.71
C LYS A 527 24.96 -2.45 17.42
N TYR A 528 25.56 -2.00 16.32
CA TYR A 528 25.36 -2.55 14.98
C TYR A 528 26.59 -3.30 14.43
N SER A 529 27.48 -3.75 15.32
CA SER A 529 28.72 -4.46 14.95
C SER A 529 28.49 -5.76 14.16
N GLU A 530 27.36 -6.44 14.38
CA GLU A 530 26.96 -7.64 13.64
C GLU A 530 26.03 -7.35 12.45
N ALA A 531 25.66 -6.09 12.21
CA ALA A 531 24.75 -5.74 11.13
C ALA A 531 25.46 -5.80 9.76
N GLY A 532 24.71 -6.19 8.73
CA GLY A 532 25.11 -6.12 7.34
C GLY A 532 24.40 -5.01 6.56
N LEU A 533 24.69 -4.94 5.27
CA LEU A 533 23.96 -4.11 4.31
C LEU A 533 23.18 -5.00 3.35
N PHE A 534 22.00 -4.58 2.93
CA PHE A 534 21.27 -5.28 1.89
C PHE A 534 20.54 -4.32 0.97
N ALA A 535 20.40 -4.72 -0.29
CA ALA A 535 19.37 -4.24 -1.18
C ALA A 535 18.30 -5.32 -1.18
N ASP A 536 17.02 -4.96 -1.10
CA ASP A 536 15.96 -5.96 -0.94
C ASP A 536 15.67 -6.71 -2.25
N PHE A 537 16.59 -7.54 -2.68
CA PHE A 537 16.56 -8.31 -3.90
C PHE A 537 17.10 -9.72 -3.65
N ALA A 538 16.46 -10.70 -4.27
CA ALA A 538 16.89 -12.08 -4.29
C ALA A 538 16.54 -12.75 -5.62
N VAL A 539 17.23 -13.85 -5.90
CA VAL A 539 16.96 -14.70 -7.05
C VAL A 539 16.61 -16.10 -6.57
N VAL A 540 15.44 -16.58 -7.00
CA VAL A 540 14.91 -17.91 -6.71
C VAL A 540 15.08 -18.79 -7.94
N GLU A 541 15.77 -19.92 -7.79
CA GLU A 541 15.79 -21.00 -8.78
C GLU A 541 14.60 -21.94 -8.53
N ILE A 542 13.89 -22.25 -9.60
CA ILE A 542 12.85 -23.29 -9.63
C ILE A 542 13.28 -24.35 -10.64
N ASP A 543 13.48 -25.56 -10.14
CA ASP A 543 13.80 -26.76 -10.91
C ASP A 543 12.51 -27.54 -11.18
N PHE A 544 11.87 -27.27 -12.32
CA PHE A 544 10.60 -27.93 -12.68
C PHE A 544 10.79 -29.41 -13.02
N GLU A 545 11.99 -29.83 -13.43
CA GLU A 545 12.28 -31.25 -13.69
C GLU A 545 12.08 -32.08 -12.42
N LYS A 546 12.60 -31.56 -11.28
CA LYS A 546 12.37 -32.13 -9.96
C LYS A 546 10.95 -31.91 -9.47
N LEU A 547 10.44 -30.68 -9.54
CA LEU A 547 9.14 -30.31 -8.97
C LEU A 547 7.96 -31.05 -9.63
N LEU A 548 8.12 -31.47 -10.89
CA LEU A 548 7.13 -32.24 -11.65
C LEU A 548 7.35 -33.76 -11.57
N ASP A 549 8.30 -34.25 -10.77
CA ASP A 549 8.41 -35.68 -10.45
C ASP A 549 7.35 -36.08 -9.43
N THR A 550 6.31 -36.77 -9.91
CA THR A 550 5.16 -37.22 -9.13
C THR A 550 5.51 -38.22 -8.03
N ASN A 551 6.70 -38.83 -8.07
CA ASN A 551 7.18 -39.69 -6.98
C ASN A 551 7.64 -38.91 -5.75
N ASN A 552 7.97 -37.63 -5.92
CA ASN A 552 8.55 -36.76 -4.89
C ASN A 552 7.60 -35.63 -4.49
N PHE A 553 6.87 -35.07 -5.46
CA PHE A 553 5.99 -33.93 -5.25
C PHE A 553 4.60 -34.16 -5.86
N SER A 554 3.59 -33.67 -5.17
CA SER A 554 2.23 -33.58 -5.71
C SER A 554 1.99 -32.20 -6.29
N ARG A 555 1.08 -32.11 -7.26
CA ARG A 555 0.68 -30.84 -7.89
C ARG A 555 -0.83 -30.73 -7.98
N THR A 556 -1.36 -29.53 -7.77
CA THR A 556 -2.76 -29.18 -8.11
C THR A 556 -2.79 -27.88 -8.90
N ILE A 557 -3.75 -27.77 -9.83
CA ILE A 557 -3.88 -26.64 -10.74
C ILE A 557 -5.29 -26.07 -10.63
N TRP A 558 -5.38 -24.78 -10.32
CA TRP A 558 -6.64 -24.10 -10.02
C TRP A 558 -6.86 -22.91 -10.95
N SER A 559 -8.11 -22.71 -11.37
CA SER A 559 -8.56 -21.51 -12.09
C SER A 559 -10.03 -21.28 -11.79
N ASP A 560 -10.43 -20.02 -11.58
CA ASP A 560 -11.80 -19.64 -11.22
C ASP A 560 -12.37 -20.53 -10.08
N SER A 561 -11.59 -20.61 -8.99
CA SER A 561 -11.89 -21.40 -7.79
C SER A 561 -12.15 -22.89 -8.02
N SER A 562 -11.77 -23.43 -9.18
CA SER A 562 -12.01 -24.82 -9.59
C SER A 562 -10.71 -25.55 -9.82
N ASP A 563 -10.62 -26.79 -9.32
CA ASP A 563 -9.51 -27.69 -9.65
C ASP A 563 -9.65 -28.16 -11.11
N ILE A 564 -8.64 -27.85 -11.91
CA ILE A 564 -8.56 -28.18 -13.34
C ILE A 564 -7.35 -29.07 -13.64
N SER A 565 -6.78 -29.73 -12.63
CA SER A 565 -5.58 -30.58 -12.78
C SER A 565 -5.76 -31.64 -13.86
N SER A 566 -6.96 -32.23 -13.97
CA SER A 566 -7.29 -33.23 -14.99
C SER A 566 -7.26 -32.72 -16.44
N LYS A 567 -7.24 -31.40 -16.66
CA LYS A 567 -7.13 -30.79 -18.00
C LYS A 567 -5.69 -30.64 -18.48
N TYR A 568 -4.71 -30.90 -17.63
CA TYR A 568 -3.29 -30.77 -17.96
C TYR A 568 -2.68 -32.15 -18.22
N GLN A 569 -1.89 -32.25 -19.27
CA GLN A 569 -1.15 -33.45 -19.63
C GLN A 569 -0.03 -33.74 -18.62
N ASP A 570 0.39 -35.01 -18.55
CA ASP A 570 1.54 -35.44 -17.75
C ASP A 570 2.89 -35.16 -18.43
N ASP A 571 2.89 -34.68 -19.68
CA ASP A 571 4.11 -34.24 -20.35
C ASP A 571 4.71 -33.04 -19.60
N LYS A 572 5.90 -33.25 -19.03
CA LYS A 572 6.61 -32.26 -18.22
C LYS A 572 6.95 -31.00 -19.04
N ASN A 573 7.36 -31.15 -20.30
CA ASN A 573 7.79 -30.03 -21.12
C ASN A 573 6.60 -29.14 -21.50
N GLU A 574 5.47 -29.73 -21.87
CA GLU A 574 4.23 -28.99 -22.12
C GLU A 574 3.73 -28.29 -20.86
N LEU A 575 3.79 -28.95 -19.71
CA LEU A 575 3.40 -28.33 -18.44
C LEU A 575 4.33 -27.16 -18.06
N ILE A 576 5.64 -27.26 -18.27
CA ILE A 576 6.58 -26.15 -18.04
C ILE A 576 6.25 -24.96 -18.96
N LYS A 577 5.97 -25.19 -20.25
CA LYS A 577 5.51 -24.13 -21.17
C LYS A 577 4.23 -23.48 -20.66
N LYS A 578 3.27 -24.26 -20.17
CA LYS A 578 2.04 -23.73 -19.57
C LYS A 578 2.33 -22.95 -18.30
N ILE A 579 3.18 -23.41 -17.39
CA ILE A 579 3.52 -22.68 -16.17
C ILE A 579 4.20 -21.36 -16.50
N THR A 580 5.09 -21.34 -17.49
CA THR A 580 5.94 -20.19 -17.80
C THR A 580 5.39 -19.24 -18.86
N ASN A 581 4.16 -19.47 -19.35
CA ASN A 581 3.62 -18.78 -20.53
C ASN A 581 4.52 -18.89 -21.79
N ASP A 582 5.21 -20.02 -21.95
CA ASP A 582 6.18 -20.28 -23.02
C ASP A 582 7.24 -19.17 -23.15
N TYR A 583 7.68 -18.63 -22.01
CA TYR A 583 8.58 -17.47 -21.93
C TYR A 583 9.86 -17.65 -22.77
N ALA A 584 10.40 -18.87 -22.83
CA ALA A 584 11.60 -19.18 -23.60
C ALA A 584 11.46 -18.86 -25.11
N LYS A 585 10.25 -18.98 -25.67
CA LYS A 585 9.96 -18.63 -27.07
C LYS A 585 9.49 -17.20 -27.29
N SER A 586 9.28 -16.41 -26.23
CA SER A 586 8.86 -15.02 -26.36
C SER A 586 9.96 -14.14 -26.98
N ASP A 587 9.59 -13.24 -27.89
CA ASP A 587 10.51 -12.22 -28.41
C ASP A 587 10.66 -11.02 -27.46
N LYS A 588 9.77 -10.90 -26.46
CA LYS A 588 9.74 -9.79 -25.51
C LYS A 588 10.34 -10.16 -24.16
N LYS A 589 11.51 -10.81 -24.14
CA LYS A 589 12.19 -11.19 -22.89
C LYS A 589 12.68 -9.95 -22.13
N ILE A 590 12.78 -10.06 -20.81
CA ILE A 590 13.36 -9.01 -19.99
C ILE A 590 14.87 -8.87 -20.29
N SER A 591 15.38 -7.67 -20.10
CA SER A 591 16.82 -7.40 -20.02
C SER A 591 17.07 -6.37 -18.91
N PHE A 592 18.31 -5.95 -18.67
CA PHE A 592 18.64 -4.99 -17.62
C PHE A 592 19.13 -3.68 -18.20
N ALA A 593 18.79 -2.57 -17.54
CA ALA A 593 19.36 -1.27 -17.88
C ALA A 593 20.87 -1.25 -17.56
N SER A 594 21.68 -0.84 -18.52
CA SER A 594 23.14 -0.77 -18.38
C SER A 594 23.64 0.56 -17.79
N GLU A 595 22.84 1.61 -17.88
CA GLU A 595 23.15 2.94 -17.35
C GLU A 595 22.52 3.12 -15.96
N SER A 596 23.24 3.76 -15.05
CA SER A 596 22.71 4.12 -13.73
C SER A 596 21.59 5.15 -13.90
N ILE A 597 20.47 4.98 -13.19
CA ILE A 597 19.38 5.96 -13.22
C ILE A 597 19.76 7.28 -12.55
N LEU A 598 20.84 7.29 -11.75
CA LEU A 598 21.40 8.48 -11.13
C LEU A 598 22.15 9.38 -12.12
N ASP A 599 22.61 8.85 -13.26
CA ASP A 599 23.35 9.62 -14.26
C ASP A 599 22.42 10.66 -14.90
N ASP A 600 22.83 11.94 -14.95
CA ASP A 600 21.98 13.04 -15.45
C ASP A 600 21.38 12.78 -16.85
N LYS A 601 22.18 12.23 -17.77
CA LYS A 601 21.70 11.92 -19.13
C LYS A 601 20.63 10.83 -19.14
N ASN A 602 20.75 9.86 -18.25
CA ASN A 602 19.80 8.76 -18.17
C ASN A 602 18.54 9.20 -17.40
N TYR A 603 18.70 9.93 -16.28
CA TYR A 603 17.59 10.49 -15.51
C TYR A 603 16.69 11.39 -16.37
N LYS A 604 17.27 12.25 -17.21
CA LYS A 604 16.53 13.15 -18.12
C LYS A 604 15.60 12.43 -19.11
N LYS A 605 15.81 11.14 -19.38
CA LYS A 605 14.88 10.35 -20.21
C LYS A 605 13.53 10.13 -19.51
N PHE A 606 13.49 10.26 -18.19
CA PHE A 606 12.29 10.07 -17.36
C PHE A 606 11.75 11.39 -16.78
N ASP A 607 12.56 12.46 -16.80
CA ASP A 607 12.17 13.75 -16.24
C ASP A 607 11.09 14.43 -17.09
N ARG A 608 9.87 14.52 -16.56
CA ARG A 608 8.69 15.02 -17.27
C ARG A 608 8.41 16.48 -16.92
N LYS A 609 8.00 17.25 -17.93
CA LYS A 609 7.33 18.51 -17.67
C LYS A 609 6.00 18.26 -16.97
N LEU A 610 5.66 19.10 -15.99
CA LEU A 610 4.39 19.02 -15.26
C LEU A 610 3.22 19.56 -16.08
N ASP A 611 3.52 20.43 -17.05
CA ASP A 611 2.57 20.97 -18.01
C ASP A 611 3.22 21.01 -19.40
N PHE A 612 2.45 20.67 -20.43
CA PHE A 612 2.85 20.73 -21.83
C PHE A 612 1.62 20.88 -22.71
N ASN A 613 1.77 21.52 -23.87
CA ASN A 613 0.67 21.70 -24.82
C ASN A 613 0.60 20.52 -25.80
N PRO A 614 -0.43 19.65 -25.74
CA PRO A 614 -0.56 18.52 -26.67
C PRO A 614 -0.89 18.95 -28.11
N GLU A 615 -1.38 20.17 -28.33
CA GLU A 615 -1.63 20.73 -29.68
C GLU A 615 -0.33 21.20 -30.36
N ASN A 616 0.77 21.34 -29.60
CA ASN A 616 2.09 21.61 -30.15
C ASN A 616 2.79 20.28 -30.49
N SER A 617 3.04 20.05 -31.79
CA SER A 617 3.64 18.81 -32.28
C SER A 617 5.01 18.51 -31.70
N ASP A 618 5.83 19.54 -31.44
CA ASP A 618 7.19 19.36 -30.91
C ASP A 618 7.15 18.98 -29.43
N GLU A 619 6.25 19.59 -28.65
CA GLU A 619 6.05 19.24 -27.24
C GLU A 619 5.43 17.85 -27.09
N LEU A 620 4.45 17.50 -27.92
CA LEU A 620 3.85 16.17 -27.93
C LEU A 620 4.88 15.09 -28.30
N LYS A 621 5.74 15.35 -29.30
CA LYS A 621 6.82 14.45 -29.67
C LYS A 621 7.83 14.29 -28.52
N ALA A 622 8.30 15.40 -27.95
CA ALA A 622 9.21 15.36 -26.80
C ALA A 622 8.60 14.60 -25.63
N TYR A 623 7.32 14.80 -25.34
CA TYR A 623 6.60 14.05 -24.32
C TYR A 623 6.59 12.55 -24.65
N ARG A 624 6.28 12.15 -25.89
CA ARG A 624 6.25 10.75 -26.35
C ARG A 624 7.61 10.06 -26.25
N ASP A 625 8.69 10.76 -26.57
CA ASP A 625 10.05 10.20 -26.55
C ASP A 625 10.53 9.83 -25.14
N LEU A 626 10.03 10.50 -24.09
CA LEU A 626 10.32 10.18 -22.68
C LEU A 626 9.97 8.73 -22.33
N ASP A 627 10.78 8.14 -21.46
CA ASP A 627 10.54 6.82 -20.89
C ASP A 627 9.50 6.86 -19.74
N SER A 628 9.07 5.69 -19.30
CA SER A 628 8.15 5.53 -18.18
C SER A 628 8.59 4.39 -17.27
N LEU A 629 8.13 4.43 -16.03
CA LEU A 629 8.16 3.29 -15.14
C LEU A 629 6.92 2.44 -15.38
N TYR A 630 7.12 1.16 -15.63
CA TYR A 630 6.07 0.15 -15.71
C TYR A 630 6.29 -0.85 -14.59
N ILE A 631 5.36 -0.87 -13.64
CA ILE A 631 5.38 -1.73 -12.46
C ILE A 631 4.13 -2.58 -12.48
N VAL A 632 4.31 -3.88 -12.28
CA VAL A 632 3.23 -4.86 -12.17
C VAL A 632 3.49 -5.74 -10.97
N GLY A 633 2.46 -5.94 -10.15
CA GLY A 633 2.51 -6.84 -9.01
C GLY A 633 1.17 -7.36 -8.58
N TYR A 634 1.22 -8.21 -7.55
CA TYR A 634 0.04 -8.92 -7.03
C TYR A 634 -0.09 -8.73 -5.52
N PRO A 635 -0.44 -7.52 -5.05
CA PRO A 635 -0.77 -7.30 -3.66
C PRO A 635 -2.02 -8.08 -3.22
N THR A 636 -2.15 -8.26 -1.91
CA THR A 636 -3.38 -8.73 -1.29
C THR A 636 -4.54 -7.81 -1.66
N SER A 637 -5.72 -8.39 -1.85
CA SER A 637 -6.93 -7.66 -2.26
C SER A 637 -7.59 -6.92 -1.11
N ASN A 638 -6.98 -6.91 0.07
CA ASN A 638 -7.52 -6.26 1.25
C ASN A 638 -7.75 -4.76 1.03
N GLU A 639 -6.86 -4.12 0.27
CA GLU A 639 -6.94 -2.71 -0.13
C GLU A 639 -7.39 -2.53 -1.60
N ASP A 640 -7.98 -3.56 -2.22
CA ASP A 640 -8.67 -3.41 -3.51
C ASP A 640 -10.01 -2.70 -3.32
N TYR A 641 -9.94 -1.37 -3.37
CA TYR A 641 -11.08 -0.46 -3.29
C TYR A 641 -11.82 -0.30 -4.64
N TYR A 642 -11.48 -1.08 -5.67
CA TYR A 642 -12.14 -1.05 -6.97
C TYR A 642 -13.27 -2.08 -7.10
N LEU A 643 -13.39 -3.01 -6.14
CA LEU A 643 -14.49 -3.97 -6.09
C LEU A 643 -15.81 -3.25 -5.77
N ASP A 644 -16.85 -3.53 -6.55
CA ASP A 644 -18.19 -2.98 -6.33
C ASP A 644 -18.94 -3.81 -5.28
N GLN A 645 -19.60 -3.13 -4.35
CA GLN A 645 -20.29 -3.79 -3.22
C GLN A 645 -21.43 -4.71 -3.65
N TYR A 646 -22.03 -4.47 -4.81
CA TYR A 646 -23.16 -5.23 -5.33
C TYR A 646 -22.73 -6.21 -6.43
N GLU A 647 -21.86 -5.79 -7.36
CA GLU A 647 -21.40 -6.68 -8.44
C GLU A 647 -20.40 -7.74 -7.95
N ASP A 648 -19.56 -7.41 -6.95
CA ASP A 648 -18.43 -8.23 -6.52
C ASP A 648 -18.63 -8.87 -5.13
N GLU A 649 -19.87 -9.02 -4.64
CA GLU A 649 -20.19 -9.49 -3.28
C GLU A 649 -19.44 -10.79 -2.88
N LYS A 650 -19.39 -11.77 -3.78
CA LYS A 650 -18.69 -13.05 -3.55
C LYS A 650 -17.18 -12.85 -3.39
N GLN A 651 -16.59 -11.95 -4.18
CA GLN A 651 -15.16 -11.65 -4.13
C GLN A 651 -14.82 -10.83 -2.87
N LEU A 652 -15.69 -9.90 -2.48
CA LEU A 652 -15.54 -9.09 -1.26
C LEU A 652 -15.47 -9.94 0.02
N LYS A 653 -16.22 -11.05 0.09
CA LYS A 653 -16.16 -11.99 1.23
C LYS A 653 -14.77 -12.63 1.39
N ASN A 654 -14.06 -12.84 0.28
CA ASN A 654 -12.77 -13.53 0.24
C ASN A 654 -11.56 -12.62 0.05
N LYS A 655 -11.75 -11.32 -0.18
CA LYS A 655 -10.68 -10.36 -0.54
C LYS A 655 -9.48 -10.35 0.42
N LYS A 656 -9.70 -10.62 1.71
CA LYS A 656 -8.64 -10.66 2.73
C LYS A 656 -7.67 -11.84 2.58
N TYR A 657 -8.06 -12.87 1.82
CA TYR A 657 -7.29 -14.09 1.59
C TYR A 657 -6.86 -14.26 0.13
N ASP A 658 -7.14 -13.27 -0.71
CA ASP A 658 -6.88 -13.33 -2.15
C ASP A 658 -6.00 -12.16 -2.60
N PHE A 659 -5.56 -12.20 -3.85
CA PHE A 659 -4.69 -11.22 -4.48
C PHE A 659 -5.35 -10.64 -5.73
N SER A 660 -4.90 -9.46 -6.14
CA SER A 660 -5.31 -8.89 -7.43
C SER A 660 -4.12 -8.31 -8.17
N LEU A 661 -4.20 -8.25 -9.50
CA LEU A 661 -3.21 -7.58 -10.34
C LEU A 661 -3.23 -6.07 -10.06
N TRP A 662 -2.07 -5.44 -9.87
CA TRP A 662 -1.94 -3.99 -9.73
C TRP A 662 -0.80 -3.45 -10.58
N ILE A 663 -1.02 -2.25 -11.13
CA ILE A 663 -0.02 -1.54 -11.90
C ILE A 663 0.14 -0.10 -11.45
N ASN A 664 1.29 0.52 -11.75
CA ASN A 664 1.51 1.93 -11.48
C ASN A 664 0.81 2.83 -12.51
N ASN A 665 -0.52 2.92 -12.46
CA ASN A 665 -1.25 3.74 -13.41
C ASN A 665 -2.45 4.44 -12.77
N GLU A 666 -3.12 5.30 -13.54
CA GLU A 666 -4.19 6.16 -13.04
C GLU A 666 -5.50 5.40 -12.85
N TYR A 667 -6.18 5.66 -11.72
CA TYR A 667 -7.48 5.08 -11.41
C TYR A 667 -8.57 5.47 -12.43
N LYS A 668 -8.38 6.57 -13.18
CA LYS A 668 -9.33 7.03 -14.21
C LYS A 668 -9.55 6.00 -15.32
N TYR A 669 -8.63 5.06 -15.51
CA TYR A 669 -8.74 4.03 -16.54
C TYR A 669 -9.58 2.81 -16.14
N TYR A 670 -9.84 2.60 -14.84
CA TYR A 670 -10.59 1.43 -14.36
C TYR A 670 -11.99 1.34 -14.99
N LYS A 671 -12.31 0.21 -15.64
CA LYS A 671 -13.57 -0.05 -16.38
C LYS A 671 -13.93 1.00 -17.46
N LYS A 672 -13.01 1.88 -17.87
CA LYS A 672 -13.27 2.96 -18.85
C LYS A 672 -12.48 2.84 -20.16
N LEU A 673 -11.66 1.80 -20.30
CA LEU A 673 -10.85 1.58 -21.51
C LEU A 673 -11.55 0.73 -22.57
N VAL A 674 -12.52 -0.09 -22.18
CA VAL A 674 -13.25 -0.98 -23.09
C VAL A 674 -14.62 -0.39 -23.34
N ASN A 675 -14.79 0.24 -24.49
CA ASN A 675 -16.09 0.47 -25.08
C ASN A 675 -16.27 -0.58 -26.20
N GLY A 676 -17.49 -1.06 -26.46
CA GLY A 676 -17.75 -2.16 -27.40
C GLY A 676 -17.15 -1.96 -28.80
N GLU A 677 -17.12 -3.03 -29.61
CA GLU A 677 -16.59 -2.99 -30.98
C GLU A 677 -17.12 -1.78 -31.77
N GLY A 678 -16.21 -0.97 -32.30
CA GLY A 678 -16.54 0.20 -33.13
C GLY A 678 -16.54 1.56 -32.42
N THR A 679 -16.15 1.65 -31.15
CA THR A 679 -16.07 2.93 -30.42
C THR A 679 -14.63 3.28 -30.00
N SER A 680 -14.22 4.54 -30.21
CA SER A 680 -12.93 5.05 -29.78
C SER A 680 -12.89 5.24 -28.26
N SER A 681 -11.72 5.01 -27.64
CA SER A 681 -11.47 5.36 -26.24
C SER A 681 -11.75 6.85 -26.02
N SER A 682 -12.30 7.21 -24.86
CA SER A 682 -12.44 8.61 -24.44
C SER A 682 -11.11 9.24 -24.01
N PHE A 683 -10.04 8.43 -23.88
CA PHE A 683 -8.69 8.85 -23.56
C PHE A 683 -7.84 9.00 -24.81
N LYS A 684 -6.87 9.93 -24.77
CA LYS A 684 -5.95 10.16 -25.88
C LYS A 684 -4.87 9.08 -25.90
N ASP A 685 -4.43 8.68 -27.10
CA ASP A 685 -3.43 7.61 -27.27
C ASP A 685 -2.13 7.90 -26.52
N TYR A 686 -1.66 9.16 -26.52
CA TYR A 686 -0.43 9.55 -25.83
C TYR A 686 -0.51 9.40 -24.30
N GLU A 687 -1.72 9.33 -23.72
CA GLU A 687 -1.92 9.06 -22.29
C GLU A 687 -1.91 7.54 -22.00
N LEU A 688 -2.43 6.73 -22.92
CA LEU A 688 -2.58 5.28 -22.74
C LEU A 688 -1.29 4.52 -23.03
N GLU A 689 -0.47 4.99 -23.95
CA GLU A 689 0.81 4.34 -24.35
C GLU A 689 1.87 4.35 -23.23
N LYS A 690 1.68 5.16 -22.19
CA LYS A 690 2.69 5.39 -21.15
C LYS A 690 2.38 4.71 -19.82
N GLY A 691 3.46 4.41 -19.10
CA GLY A 691 3.41 4.15 -17.67
C GLY A 691 3.53 5.45 -16.87
N ASN A 692 3.62 5.33 -15.54
CA ASN A 692 3.88 6.48 -14.68
C ASN A 692 5.37 6.85 -14.61
N PHE A 693 5.72 7.78 -13.74
CA PHE A 693 7.08 8.29 -13.58
C PHE A 693 7.49 8.36 -12.11
N PHE A 694 8.59 9.06 -11.82
CA PHE A 694 9.10 9.27 -10.48
C PHE A 694 8.16 10.11 -9.61
N SER A 695 8.00 9.70 -8.37
CA SER A 695 7.21 10.46 -7.38
C SER A 695 7.94 11.73 -6.96
N TYR A 696 7.17 12.80 -6.78
CA TYR A 696 7.63 14.06 -6.23
C TYR A 696 7.65 14.08 -4.70
N GLN A 697 7.60 12.93 -4.03
CA GLN A 697 7.63 12.85 -2.57
C GLN A 697 8.94 13.45 -2.02
N ILE A 698 8.81 14.29 -0.98
CA ILE A 698 9.91 15.10 -0.42
C ILE A 698 10.59 14.42 0.77
N GLY A 699 9.81 13.68 1.55
CA GLY A 699 10.27 13.08 2.80
C GLY A 699 11.33 12.00 2.65
N TYR A 700 11.37 11.28 1.53
CA TYR A 700 12.39 10.26 1.20
C TYR A 700 13.51 10.80 0.32
N ARG A 701 13.38 11.99 -0.27
CA ARG A 701 14.28 12.47 -1.31
C ARG A 701 15.62 12.95 -0.72
N SER A 702 16.72 12.25 -1.05
CA SER A 702 18.08 12.68 -0.73
C SER A 702 18.72 13.51 -1.84
N PHE A 703 18.36 13.28 -3.10
CA PHE A 703 18.82 14.04 -4.26
C PHE A 703 17.79 15.12 -4.62
N ILE A 704 18.04 16.37 -4.24
CA ILE A 704 17.01 17.43 -4.32
C ILE A 704 16.65 17.79 -5.76
N ASP A 705 17.59 17.60 -6.69
CA ASP A 705 17.47 17.88 -8.12
C ASP A 705 16.89 16.70 -8.93
N LYS A 706 16.74 15.52 -8.32
CA LYS A 706 16.25 14.29 -8.97
C LYS A 706 15.06 13.71 -8.22
N PRO A 707 13.84 14.28 -8.40
CA PRO A 707 12.60 13.70 -7.89
C PRO A 707 12.54 12.17 -8.08
N GLY A 708 12.14 11.51 -7.02
CA GLY A 708 11.95 10.07 -6.94
C GLY A 708 13.22 9.21 -6.96
N LEU A 709 14.41 9.80 -6.75
CA LEU A 709 15.60 9.04 -6.39
C LEU A 709 16.00 9.28 -4.94
N THR A 710 16.54 8.24 -4.30
CA THR A 710 17.09 8.34 -2.96
C THR A 710 18.25 7.39 -2.69
N ASP A 711 19.14 7.80 -1.78
CA ASP A 711 20.14 6.95 -1.16
C ASP A 711 19.51 6.29 0.07
N ALA A 712 19.31 4.98 0.00
CA ALA A 712 18.63 4.20 1.03
C ALA A 712 19.33 4.36 2.40
N PHE A 713 20.65 4.33 2.46
CA PHE A 713 21.34 4.39 3.75
C PHE A 713 21.21 5.77 4.42
N LEU A 714 21.13 6.83 3.61
CA LEU A 714 20.92 8.17 4.14
C LEU A 714 19.45 8.43 4.52
N ALA A 715 18.49 8.03 3.69
CA ALA A 715 17.11 8.50 3.83
C ALA A 715 16.08 7.44 4.25
N ALA A 716 16.39 6.15 4.06
CA ALA A 716 15.46 5.03 4.22
C ALA A 716 16.17 3.73 4.67
N ASN A 717 17.11 3.85 5.63
CA ASN A 717 18.04 2.78 5.99
C ASN A 717 17.40 1.61 6.74
N LYS A 718 16.12 1.73 7.08
CA LYS A 718 15.25 0.69 7.61
C LYS A 718 13.83 0.97 7.14
N VAL A 719 13.07 -0.10 6.94
CA VAL A 719 11.64 -0.04 6.64
C VAL A 719 10.88 -0.43 7.91
N GLY A 720 10.12 0.51 8.47
CA GLY A 720 9.46 0.31 9.75
C GLY A 720 10.40 0.48 10.96
N LYS A 721 10.19 -0.31 12.01
CA LYS A 721 10.87 -0.10 13.31
C LYS A 721 12.23 -0.80 13.41
N LYS A 722 12.37 -1.98 12.79
CA LYS A 722 13.51 -2.88 12.96
C LYS A 722 14.30 -3.02 11.67
N LEU A 723 15.56 -3.42 11.81
CA LEU A 723 16.37 -3.87 10.67
C LEU A 723 15.77 -5.14 10.08
N TYR A 724 15.97 -5.34 8.78
CA TYR A 724 15.61 -6.59 8.13
C TYR A 724 16.44 -7.73 8.71
N SER A 725 15.82 -8.87 8.97
CA SER A 725 16.48 -10.07 9.49
C SER A 725 16.40 -11.18 8.46
N LEU A 726 17.52 -11.85 8.22
CA LEU A 726 17.61 -13.03 7.36
C LEU A 726 18.42 -14.11 8.07
N ASP A 727 17.90 -15.34 8.08
CA ASP A 727 18.59 -16.50 8.61
C ASP A 727 19.74 -16.93 7.67
N GLU A 728 20.97 -16.95 8.18
CA GLU A 728 22.10 -17.44 7.41
C GLU A 728 22.05 -18.97 7.32
N GLN A 729 21.67 -19.50 6.15
CA GLN A 729 21.91 -20.90 5.74
C GLN A 729 21.58 -21.94 6.82
N ASN A 730 20.41 -21.86 7.45
CA ASN A 730 19.95 -22.82 8.45
C ASN A 730 20.86 -22.97 9.69
N LYS A 731 21.74 -22.00 9.99
CA LYS A 731 22.60 -22.03 11.20
C LYS A 731 21.91 -21.51 12.47
N GLY A 732 20.64 -21.15 12.40
CA GLY A 732 19.84 -20.71 13.55
C GLY A 732 20.20 -19.34 14.15
N LYS A 733 21.09 -18.57 13.50
CA LYS A 733 21.39 -17.17 13.88
C LYS A 733 20.95 -16.24 12.75
N ALA A 734 19.92 -15.44 12.99
CA ALA A 734 19.48 -14.39 12.07
C ALA A 734 20.48 -13.24 12.07
N LYS A 735 20.94 -12.83 10.89
CA LYS A 735 21.73 -11.61 10.71
C LYS A 735 20.79 -10.44 10.38
N LYS A 736 21.09 -9.26 10.92
CA LYS A 736 20.31 -8.02 10.72
C LYS A 736 20.96 -7.14 9.67
N TYR A 737 20.17 -6.44 8.87
CA TYR A 737 20.67 -5.65 7.74
C TYR A 737 20.04 -4.26 7.65
N PHE A 738 20.88 -3.27 7.36
CA PHE A 738 20.45 -1.93 6.94
C PHE A 738 20.16 -1.93 5.45
N ASN A 739 19.07 -1.26 5.07
CA ASN A 739 18.75 -1.01 3.69
C ASN A 739 19.81 -0.08 3.08
N TYR A 740 20.33 -0.44 1.90
CA TYR A 740 21.44 0.22 1.25
C TYR A 740 21.31 0.18 -0.27
N GLY A 741 21.80 1.24 -0.92
CA GLY A 741 21.86 1.37 -2.36
C GLY A 741 21.04 2.55 -2.87
N LEU A 742 20.98 2.67 -4.19
CA LEU A 742 20.11 3.62 -4.88
C LEU A 742 18.69 3.06 -4.93
N GLU A 743 17.71 3.91 -4.64
CA GLU A 743 16.29 3.55 -4.70
C GLU A 743 15.46 4.53 -5.52
N ILE A 744 14.37 3.99 -6.07
CA ILE A 744 13.34 4.71 -6.81
C ILE A 744 12.09 4.87 -5.95
N LEU A 745 11.50 6.06 -5.97
CA LEU A 745 10.15 6.36 -5.47
C LEU A 745 9.19 6.39 -6.68
N PRO A 746 8.38 5.34 -6.91
CA PRO A 746 7.48 5.33 -8.05
C PRO A 746 6.18 6.09 -7.76
N ARG A 747 5.75 6.94 -8.71
CA ARG A 747 4.42 7.55 -8.66
C ARG A 747 3.34 6.49 -8.90
N PHE A 748 2.27 6.58 -8.12
CA PHE A 748 1.08 5.72 -8.20
C PHE A 748 1.36 4.23 -8.02
N TYR A 749 2.29 3.90 -7.11
CA TYR A 749 2.49 2.51 -6.71
C TYR A 749 2.80 2.42 -5.21
N ALA A 750 1.75 2.30 -4.42
CA ALA A 750 1.78 2.05 -2.99
C ALA A 750 0.63 1.10 -2.57
N PRO A 751 0.50 -0.08 -3.21
CA PRO A 751 -0.54 -1.03 -2.85
C PRO A 751 -0.25 -1.73 -1.50
N ALA A 752 -1.18 -2.59 -1.06
CA ALA A 752 -1.03 -3.42 0.13
C ALA A 752 0.16 -4.41 0.05
N GLY A 753 0.39 -5.14 1.15
CA GLY A 753 1.37 -6.24 1.19
C GLY A 753 1.12 -7.27 0.09
N GLY A 754 2.19 -7.95 -0.36
CA GLY A 754 2.17 -8.88 -1.50
C GLY A 754 2.69 -8.28 -2.83
N ALA A 755 2.70 -6.95 -2.97
CA ALA A 755 3.33 -6.28 -4.11
C ALA A 755 4.88 -6.30 -4.06
N SER A 756 5.45 -6.67 -2.93
CA SER A 756 6.88 -6.93 -2.77
C SER A 756 7.41 -7.86 -3.86
N GLY A 757 8.43 -7.43 -4.58
CA GLY A 757 9.10 -8.18 -5.64
C GLY A 757 8.63 -7.79 -7.04
N SER A 758 7.71 -6.83 -7.14
CA SER A 758 7.29 -6.24 -8.41
C SER A 758 8.47 -5.64 -9.15
N SER A 759 8.63 -6.03 -10.41
CA SER A 759 9.65 -5.46 -11.29
C SER A 759 9.32 -4.01 -11.66
N VAL A 760 10.31 -3.13 -11.64
CA VAL A 760 10.25 -1.78 -12.22
C VAL A 760 10.94 -1.80 -13.58
N ARG A 761 10.18 -1.55 -14.65
CA ARG A 761 10.61 -1.70 -16.04
C ARG A 761 10.52 -0.39 -16.82
N THR A 762 11.29 -0.30 -17.90
CA THR A 762 11.18 0.71 -18.96
C THR A 762 10.19 0.29 -20.04
N LYS A 763 9.90 1.18 -21.01
CA LYS A 763 9.09 0.83 -22.19
C LYS A 763 9.70 -0.29 -23.04
N ASP A 764 11.02 -0.47 -23.00
CA ASP A 764 11.76 -1.52 -23.73
C ASP A 764 11.81 -2.87 -22.98
N ASN A 765 11.01 -3.03 -21.91
CA ASN A 765 11.07 -4.20 -21.02
C ASN A 765 12.44 -4.42 -20.34
N LYS A 766 13.25 -3.34 -20.19
CA LYS A 766 14.49 -3.35 -19.39
C LYS A 766 14.19 -3.08 -17.93
N LEU A 767 14.76 -3.85 -17.04
CA LEU A 767 14.63 -3.74 -15.59
C LEU A 767 15.56 -2.67 -15.02
N LEU A 768 14.99 -1.86 -14.13
CA LEU A 768 15.69 -0.80 -13.37
C LEU A 768 15.85 -1.17 -11.90
N ALA A 769 14.77 -1.66 -11.30
CA ALA A 769 14.68 -1.89 -9.86
C ALA A 769 13.67 -2.99 -9.50
N VAL A 770 13.68 -3.39 -8.23
CA VAL A 770 12.66 -4.25 -7.61
C VAL A 770 11.97 -3.51 -6.47
N TYR A 771 10.64 -3.41 -6.55
CA TYR A 771 9.82 -2.77 -5.51
C TYR A 771 9.80 -3.60 -4.22
N HIS A 772 9.96 -2.98 -3.05
CA HIS A 772 10.07 -3.71 -1.78
C HIS A 772 9.27 -3.14 -0.61
N ALA A 773 9.00 -1.84 -0.59
CA ALA A 773 8.27 -1.20 0.50
C ALA A 773 7.18 -0.27 -0.02
N ALA A 774 6.01 -0.32 0.60
CA ALA A 774 4.88 0.58 0.31
C ALA A 774 4.62 1.53 1.47
N ASN A 775 4.36 2.81 1.15
CA ASN A 775 3.89 3.79 2.10
C ASN A 775 2.59 4.44 1.61
N GLY A 776 1.46 3.84 1.98
CA GLY A 776 0.13 4.28 1.55
C GLY A 776 -0.29 5.68 2.02
N TRP A 777 0.41 6.26 3.01
CA TRP A 777 0.25 7.66 3.43
C TRP A 777 1.02 8.61 2.52
N ALA A 778 2.23 8.21 2.13
CA ALA A 778 3.07 8.96 1.20
C ALA A 778 2.65 8.77 -0.27
N LYS A 779 1.73 7.84 -0.57
CA LYS A 779 1.26 7.49 -1.93
C LYS A 779 2.38 7.06 -2.89
N THR A 780 3.48 6.57 -2.32
CA THR A 780 4.65 6.03 -3.03
C THR A 780 5.24 4.88 -2.22
N GLY A 781 6.22 4.19 -2.79
CA GLY A 781 7.04 3.20 -2.09
C GLY A 781 8.52 3.37 -2.38
N LEU A 782 9.28 2.31 -2.12
CA LEU A 782 10.71 2.21 -2.38
C LEU A 782 10.97 1.00 -3.30
N ALA A 783 11.83 1.19 -4.29
CA ALA A 783 12.30 0.14 -5.17
C ALA A 783 13.84 0.15 -5.28
N ALA A 784 14.47 -0.97 -4.96
CA ALA A 784 15.93 -1.12 -4.95
C ALA A 784 16.47 -1.25 -6.37
N VAL A 785 17.35 -0.34 -6.78
CA VAL A 785 17.93 -0.30 -8.12
C VAL A 785 19.02 -1.36 -8.25
N PHE A 786 19.04 -2.08 -9.38
CA PHE A 786 20.00 -3.17 -9.62
C PHE A 786 21.44 -2.69 -9.82
N ARG A 787 21.62 -1.46 -10.30
CA ARG A 787 22.93 -0.89 -10.67
C ARG A 787 23.07 0.56 -10.24
N SER A 788 24.20 0.90 -9.63
CA SER A 788 24.62 2.26 -9.29
C SER A 788 26.04 2.51 -9.77
N ASN A 789 26.27 3.68 -10.38
CA ASN A 789 27.63 4.15 -10.71
C ASN A 789 28.37 4.74 -9.49
N GLY A 790 27.69 4.87 -8.35
CA GLY A 790 28.15 5.54 -7.14
C GLY A 790 27.86 7.04 -7.15
N TYR A 791 27.98 7.67 -5.98
CA TYR A 791 27.84 9.12 -5.81
C TYR A 791 28.79 9.65 -4.73
N ASP A 792 29.57 10.67 -5.09
CA ASP A 792 30.49 11.33 -4.18
C ASP A 792 29.83 12.56 -3.57
N TYR A 793 29.63 12.53 -2.25
CA TYR A 793 29.05 13.64 -1.49
C TYR A 793 30.07 14.71 -1.11
N LYS A 794 31.27 14.74 -1.71
CA LYS A 794 32.32 15.74 -1.45
C LYS A 794 32.60 15.96 0.04
N ASN A 795 32.70 14.86 0.78
CA ASN A 795 32.88 14.83 2.23
C ASN A 795 31.73 15.41 3.10
N LEU A 796 30.55 15.69 2.54
CA LEU A 796 29.37 16.14 3.31
C LEU A 796 29.02 15.18 4.46
N PHE A 797 29.27 13.88 4.27
CA PHE A 797 29.02 12.79 5.23
C PHE A 797 30.33 12.15 5.72
N GLY A 798 31.41 12.94 5.85
CA GLY A 798 32.75 12.38 6.04
C GLY A 798 33.16 11.54 4.82
N PRO A 799 33.88 10.42 4.97
CA PRO A 799 34.37 9.63 3.84
C PRO A 799 33.27 8.83 3.12
N TYR A 800 32.01 8.91 3.56
CA TYR A 800 30.90 8.17 2.98
C TYR A 800 30.63 8.56 1.52
N LYS A 801 30.40 7.54 0.68
CA LYS A 801 29.94 7.64 -0.70
C LYS A 801 28.86 6.59 -0.93
N LEU A 802 27.90 6.88 -1.81
CA LEU A 802 27.06 5.82 -2.35
C LEU A 802 27.94 4.94 -3.24
N GLY A 803 27.94 3.63 -2.99
CA GLY A 803 28.83 2.69 -3.66
C GLY A 803 28.46 2.43 -5.11
N GLN A 804 29.48 2.10 -5.90
CA GLN A 804 29.32 1.55 -7.25
C GLN A 804 29.10 0.04 -7.18
N TYR A 805 27.99 -0.45 -7.75
CA TYR A 805 27.63 -1.86 -7.73
C TYR A 805 26.71 -2.25 -8.89
N ASP A 806 26.72 -3.53 -9.25
CA ASP A 806 25.74 -4.17 -10.15
C ASP A 806 25.33 -5.54 -9.57
N LEU A 807 24.09 -5.67 -9.12
CA LEU A 807 23.57 -6.88 -8.47
C LEU A 807 23.39 -8.05 -9.44
N ILE A 808 23.44 -7.82 -10.75
CA ILE A 808 23.24 -8.85 -11.78
C ILE A 808 24.59 -9.31 -12.33
N TYR A 809 25.40 -8.40 -12.85
CA TYR A 809 26.65 -8.71 -13.55
C TYR A 809 27.91 -8.55 -12.67
N GLY A 810 27.83 -7.80 -11.58
CA GLY A 810 28.97 -7.50 -10.70
C GLY A 810 29.96 -6.47 -11.28
N GLY A 811 31.15 -6.41 -10.71
CA GLY A 811 32.28 -5.63 -11.24
C GLY A 811 32.37 -4.18 -10.75
N GLY A 812 31.51 -3.76 -9.83
CA GLY A 812 31.61 -2.44 -9.20
C GLY A 812 32.86 -2.31 -8.32
N LYS A 813 33.52 -1.16 -8.32
CA LYS A 813 34.75 -0.96 -7.53
C LYS A 813 34.54 -1.08 -6.02
N ASP A 814 33.35 -0.74 -5.54
CA ASP A 814 32.93 -0.81 -4.13
C ASP A 814 32.22 -2.13 -3.80
N GLN A 815 31.97 -2.97 -4.81
CA GLN A 815 31.21 -4.21 -4.67
C GLN A 815 32.11 -5.37 -4.23
N GLU A 816 31.64 -6.13 -3.26
CA GLU A 816 32.32 -7.33 -2.78
C GLU A 816 32.29 -8.45 -3.83
N LYS A 817 33.36 -9.22 -3.95
CA LYS A 817 33.45 -10.29 -4.96
C LYS A 817 32.51 -11.44 -4.61
N GLY A 818 31.88 -12.05 -5.61
CA GLY A 818 30.93 -13.15 -5.37
C GLY A 818 29.55 -12.68 -4.91
N LYS A 819 29.24 -11.38 -5.05
CA LYS A 819 28.00 -10.75 -4.55
C LYS A 819 27.19 -10.14 -5.71
N SER A 820 27.03 -10.92 -6.76
CA SER A 820 26.11 -10.67 -7.88
C SER A 820 25.46 -11.98 -8.34
N TYR A 821 24.35 -11.90 -9.07
CA TYR A 821 23.68 -13.07 -9.64
C TYR A 821 24.60 -13.91 -10.53
N ARG A 822 25.34 -13.27 -11.47
CA ARG A 822 26.31 -13.94 -12.34
C ARG A 822 27.33 -14.73 -11.52
N GLU A 823 27.91 -14.12 -10.49
CA GLU A 823 28.93 -14.79 -9.68
C GLU A 823 28.35 -15.89 -8.80
N ALA A 824 27.08 -15.78 -8.37
CA ALA A 824 26.37 -16.85 -7.68
C ALA A 824 26.16 -18.07 -8.61
N LEU A 825 25.82 -17.84 -9.88
CA LEU A 825 25.76 -18.92 -10.89
C LEU A 825 27.14 -19.51 -11.16
N LEU A 826 28.19 -18.68 -11.30
CA LEU A 826 29.56 -19.15 -11.49
C LEU A 826 30.00 -20.06 -10.34
N LYS A 827 29.68 -19.71 -9.09
CA LYS A 827 29.96 -20.55 -7.91
C LYS A 827 29.21 -21.87 -7.94
N LYS A 828 27.97 -21.88 -8.45
CA LYS A 828 27.10 -23.06 -8.47
C LYS A 828 27.41 -24.03 -9.60
N TYR A 829 27.75 -23.53 -10.79
CA TYR A 829 27.84 -24.31 -12.03
C TYR A 829 29.20 -24.24 -12.73
N ASN A 830 30.16 -23.46 -12.24
CA ASN A 830 31.38 -23.10 -12.97
C ASN A 830 31.06 -22.49 -14.35
N ASN A 831 31.90 -22.70 -15.37
CA ASN A 831 31.70 -22.17 -16.73
C ASN A 831 31.03 -23.16 -17.69
N ASP A 832 30.63 -24.34 -17.20
CA ASP A 832 30.17 -25.44 -18.06
C ASP A 832 28.73 -25.24 -18.55
N ILE A 833 27.99 -24.32 -17.91
CA ILE A 833 26.59 -24.01 -18.23
C ILE A 833 26.45 -22.56 -18.69
N LYS A 834 25.51 -22.37 -19.61
CA LYS A 834 25.09 -21.06 -20.14
C LYS A 834 23.62 -20.85 -19.80
N SER A 835 23.24 -19.60 -19.59
CA SER A 835 21.86 -19.20 -19.40
C SER A 835 21.40 -18.28 -20.52
N ALA A 836 20.10 -17.99 -20.57
CA ALA A 836 19.53 -17.08 -21.56
C ALA A 836 20.04 -15.64 -21.40
N LEU A 837 20.26 -15.19 -20.15
CA LEU A 837 20.81 -13.86 -19.86
C LEU A 837 22.33 -13.79 -20.05
N LEU A 838 23.03 -14.90 -19.80
CA LEU A 838 24.50 -15.00 -19.88
C LEU A 838 24.89 -16.08 -20.91
N PRO A 839 24.62 -15.86 -22.21
CA PRO A 839 24.79 -16.88 -23.26
C PRO A 839 26.26 -17.23 -23.52
N ASN A 840 27.19 -16.38 -23.09
CA ASN A 840 28.63 -16.57 -23.26
C ASN A 840 29.30 -17.24 -22.05
N GLY A 841 28.53 -17.61 -21.02
CA GLY A 841 29.03 -18.17 -19.76
C GLY A 841 29.15 -17.13 -18.64
N PHE A 842 29.52 -17.59 -17.44
CA PHE A 842 29.44 -16.79 -16.22
C PHE A 842 30.75 -16.11 -15.82
N SER A 843 31.84 -16.27 -16.59
CA SER A 843 33.13 -15.63 -16.30
C SER A 843 33.14 -14.12 -16.54
N ASP A 844 34.07 -13.44 -15.88
CA ASP A 844 34.18 -11.97 -15.89
C ASP A 844 34.52 -11.41 -17.29
N ASP A 845 35.36 -12.11 -18.04
CA ASP A 845 35.72 -11.74 -19.42
C ASP A 845 34.52 -11.80 -20.39
N LYS A 846 33.46 -12.54 -20.02
CA LYS A 846 32.23 -12.73 -20.80
C LYS A 846 31.13 -11.72 -20.49
N VAL A 847 31.30 -10.86 -19.49
CA VAL A 847 30.35 -9.77 -19.19
C VAL A 847 30.24 -8.85 -20.42
N PRO A 848 29.01 -8.53 -20.91
CA PRO A 848 28.86 -7.64 -22.06
C PRO A 848 29.43 -6.25 -21.79
N GLN A 849 30.03 -5.63 -22.80
CA GLN A 849 30.77 -4.37 -22.65
C GLN A 849 29.92 -3.26 -22.02
N GLN A 850 28.62 -3.18 -22.36
CA GLN A 850 27.74 -2.15 -21.77
C GLN A 850 27.52 -2.30 -20.25
N PHE A 851 27.76 -3.47 -19.67
CA PHE A 851 27.60 -3.71 -18.22
C PHE A 851 28.92 -3.59 -17.44
N LYS A 852 30.06 -3.43 -18.12
CA LYS A 852 31.36 -3.19 -17.46
C LYS A 852 31.44 -1.74 -16.97
N PHE A 853 31.94 -1.53 -15.77
CA PHE A 853 32.22 -0.18 -15.26
C PHE A 853 33.52 0.37 -15.86
N ASP A 854 33.50 1.65 -16.26
CA ASP A 854 34.72 2.37 -16.66
C ASP A 854 35.44 2.89 -15.40
N ASN A 855 36.18 1.99 -14.74
CA ASN A 855 36.92 2.30 -13.52
C ASN A 855 38.16 3.19 -13.75
N GLY A 856 38.44 3.58 -15.01
CA GLY A 856 39.61 4.38 -15.42
C GLY A 856 39.35 5.87 -15.65
N LYS A 857 38.08 6.34 -15.60
CA LYS A 857 37.73 7.76 -15.72
C LYS A 857 36.96 8.21 -14.48
N GLN A 858 37.64 8.92 -13.57
CA GLN A 858 36.94 9.74 -12.58
C GLN A 858 36.10 10.78 -13.35
N LYS A 859 34.79 10.78 -13.13
CA LYS A 859 33.87 11.82 -13.60
C LYS A 859 33.46 12.69 -12.44
#